data_AF-A0A2R6HPS5-F1
#
_entry.id   AF-A0A2R6HPS5-F1
#
_cell.length_a   1.000
_cell.length_b   1.000
_cell.length_c   1.000
_cell.angle_alpha   90.00
_cell.angle_beta   90.00
_cell.angle_gamma   90.00
#
_symmetry.space_group_name_H-M   'P 1'
#
loop_
_entity.id
_entity.type
_entity.pdbx_description
1 polymer ?
#
loop_
_entity_poly.entity_id
_entity_poly.type
_entity_poly.pdbx_seq_one_letter_code
_entity_poly.pdbx_strand_id
1 'polypeptide(L)'
;MNVLLDPPRSVACVGQQPASTKERLSALAESAVDEVVHRESAAAVEALLSDRRDIGCLVVGPTMDRAETVELCEAVRSIDDTLPIAVLASEVDASFTNAVTLAGAATCLFSPDDDTLQTVVERAVDDYVASRQATEESSILDAMLTQLAVPLYAKDTEGRHLKLSDLRGAPDPDEALGKTDIELYSDETPELAKDAYEDDMSVVESESRVFRREESYAPDGDEYWSRTTKAPWYGEDGRLKGLVGISQNSTELKEKEKRLREVRERFDQFADHLSHDLQNPLQVASGYLDIARETGEETALEKTEAALERMEEMIDDMSTVASHRGLGGTDSTTFYLADFLESTWKPLSTGDAELELAIPDEYLVHAEKVELRPLFETLLQNAVEHDPTAPLARTRKDDDGDLGEDGVTVTVGLTPEGGVYVTDGDGGTPDSDRSIVLDNADAETPDWASAGLGIIDDIAARNDWFVSITESEDGIRFEVDNCLGVCEQPAPEPRVDQDLTDVGTVGTLEKEGYVEHDSVSNEWVVAGDGAGIRGQDNDFKFVYTTVERPTRIEGRVVNIDHVADYSKSGFMIRDSLDEDATYAYAGATPRRGTELLWRTHRGTDGTSQTLEVDPFAVDWYRVDRVGDRLTAWLSTDGQTWEPVDERRIEIDDPVYVGLAVSSIVPGALAEATFRHVTVSTLDA
;
A
#
# COMPACT_ATOMS: atom_id res chain seq x y z
N MET A 1 -22.21 26.73 -20.73
CA MET A 1 -23.38 26.18 -21.42
C MET A 1 -23.03 24.76 -21.80
N ASN A 2 -23.85 23.78 -21.42
CA ASN A 2 -23.62 22.38 -21.72
C ASN A 2 -24.49 22.01 -22.92
N VAL A 3 -23.90 21.54 -24.02
CA VAL A 3 -24.60 21.31 -25.29
C VAL A 3 -25.68 20.22 -25.23
N LEU A 4 -25.60 19.33 -24.23
CA LEU A 4 -26.60 18.30 -23.98
C LEU A 4 -27.85 18.84 -23.27
N LEU A 5 -27.70 19.93 -22.51
CA LEU A 5 -28.81 20.59 -21.79
C LEU A 5 -29.35 21.80 -22.55
N ASP A 6 -28.46 22.57 -23.17
CA ASP A 6 -28.72 23.84 -23.85
C ASP A 6 -28.06 23.81 -25.26
N PRO A 7 -28.71 23.21 -26.27
CA PRO A 7 -28.13 23.09 -27.62
C PRO A 7 -28.04 24.45 -28.34
N PRO A 8 -26.97 24.71 -29.11
CA PRO A 8 -26.77 25.98 -29.81
C PRO A 8 -27.69 26.11 -31.02
N ARG A 9 -28.90 26.65 -30.82
CA ARG A 9 -29.93 26.80 -31.85
C ARG A 9 -30.18 28.25 -32.29
N SER A 10 -29.38 29.21 -31.83
CA SER A 10 -29.49 30.60 -32.28
C SER A 10 -28.79 30.81 -33.62
N VAL A 11 -29.34 31.66 -34.48
CA VAL A 11 -28.75 31.98 -35.79
C VAL A 11 -28.24 33.42 -35.77
N ALA A 12 -26.96 33.61 -36.08
CA ALA A 12 -26.38 34.94 -36.28
C ALA A 12 -26.51 35.34 -37.75
N CYS A 13 -26.88 36.58 -38.04
CA CYS A 13 -26.89 37.12 -39.39
C CYS A 13 -26.11 38.44 -39.48
N VAL A 14 -25.40 38.64 -40.59
CA VAL A 14 -24.53 39.81 -40.79
C VAL A 14 -24.79 40.55 -42.11
N GLY A 15 -24.90 41.87 -42.06
CA GLY A 15 -25.05 42.74 -43.24
C GLY A 15 -25.46 44.18 -42.94
N GLN A 16 -25.28 45.09 -43.91
CA GLN A 16 -25.54 46.53 -43.75
C GLN A 16 -27.00 46.97 -43.94
N GLN A 17 -27.87 46.10 -44.46
CA GLN A 17 -29.32 46.34 -44.52
C GLN A 17 -30.09 45.29 -43.70
N PRO A 18 -30.34 45.54 -42.40
CA PRO A 18 -30.92 44.56 -41.48
C PRO A 18 -32.32 44.06 -41.87
N ALA A 19 -33.11 44.85 -42.59
CA ALA A 19 -34.55 44.59 -42.73
C ALA A 19 -34.85 43.30 -43.53
N SER A 20 -34.25 43.06 -44.69
CA SER A 20 -34.70 41.95 -45.54
C SER A 20 -34.24 40.57 -45.05
N THR A 21 -32.97 40.36 -44.73
CA THR A 21 -32.46 39.03 -44.33
C THR A 21 -32.85 38.66 -42.90
N LYS A 22 -32.83 39.63 -41.97
CA LYS A 22 -33.26 39.38 -40.58
C LYS A 22 -34.77 39.13 -40.50
N GLU A 23 -35.60 39.94 -41.17
CA GLU A 23 -37.06 39.71 -41.15
C GLU A 23 -37.42 38.38 -41.81
N ARG A 24 -36.73 38.02 -42.90
CA ARG A 24 -36.86 36.68 -43.52
C ARG A 24 -36.50 35.59 -42.52
N LEU A 25 -35.34 35.63 -41.88
CA LEU A 25 -34.92 34.60 -40.91
C LEU A 25 -35.75 34.60 -39.62
N SER A 26 -36.18 35.76 -39.11
CA SER A 26 -37.02 35.86 -37.92
C SER A 26 -38.44 35.34 -38.16
N ALA A 27 -38.97 35.43 -39.39
CA ALA A 27 -40.21 34.78 -39.78
C ALA A 27 -40.09 33.25 -39.87
N LEU A 28 -38.87 32.74 -40.00
CA LEU A 28 -38.54 31.31 -40.10
C LEU A 28 -38.24 30.66 -38.74
N ALA A 29 -38.18 31.44 -37.65
CA ALA A 29 -37.86 30.97 -36.30
C ALA A 29 -39.00 30.20 -35.59
N GLU A 30 -40.16 30.01 -36.24
CA GLU A 30 -41.33 29.41 -35.60
C GLU A 30 -41.24 27.88 -35.39
N SER A 31 -40.21 27.16 -35.90
CA SER A 31 -40.12 25.70 -35.77
C SER A 31 -38.79 25.07 -35.31
N ALA A 32 -37.62 25.71 -35.49
CA ALA A 32 -36.32 25.05 -35.20
C ALA A 32 -35.18 25.96 -34.69
N VAL A 33 -35.35 27.29 -34.70
CA VAL A 33 -34.33 28.28 -34.31
C VAL A 33 -34.83 29.09 -33.12
N ASP A 34 -34.05 29.14 -32.03
CA ASP A 34 -34.49 29.78 -30.78
C ASP A 34 -34.45 31.31 -30.85
N GLU A 35 -33.45 31.87 -31.53
CA GLU A 35 -33.26 33.32 -31.69
C GLU A 35 -32.52 33.64 -32.99
N VAL A 36 -32.86 34.76 -33.63
CA VAL A 36 -32.08 35.32 -34.74
C VAL A 36 -31.42 36.65 -34.33
N VAL A 37 -30.08 36.65 -34.28
CA VAL A 37 -29.26 37.78 -33.83
C VAL A 37 -28.62 38.47 -35.02
N HIS A 38 -28.80 39.79 -35.15
CA HIS A 38 -28.22 40.56 -36.26
C HIS A 38 -26.97 41.35 -35.85
N ARG A 39 -25.97 41.41 -36.73
CA ARG A 39 -24.75 42.24 -36.61
C ARG A 39 -24.47 43.00 -37.92
N GLU A 40 -23.89 44.18 -37.79
CA GLU A 40 -23.67 45.08 -38.94
C GLU A 40 -22.28 44.95 -39.57
N SER A 41 -21.34 44.30 -38.89
CA SER A 41 -19.94 44.17 -39.33
C SER A 41 -19.31 42.85 -38.91
N ALA A 42 -18.24 42.44 -39.61
CA ALA A 42 -17.45 41.26 -39.29
C ALA A 42 -16.93 41.26 -37.84
N ALA A 43 -16.32 42.36 -37.40
CA ALA A 43 -15.82 42.50 -36.03
C ALA A 43 -16.91 42.33 -34.95
N ALA A 44 -18.15 42.71 -35.24
CA ALA A 44 -19.26 42.54 -34.30
C ALA A 44 -19.79 41.11 -34.25
N VAL A 45 -19.55 40.30 -35.30
CA VAL A 45 -19.79 38.85 -35.31
C VAL A 45 -18.72 38.12 -34.50
N GLU A 46 -17.44 38.47 -34.66
CA GLU A 46 -16.35 37.87 -33.88
C GLU A 46 -16.55 38.08 -32.36
N ALA A 47 -16.91 39.30 -31.96
CA ALA A 47 -17.25 39.60 -30.57
C ALA A 47 -18.48 38.80 -30.08
N LEU A 48 -19.50 38.63 -30.93
CA LEU A 48 -20.68 37.83 -30.61
C LEU A 48 -20.31 36.36 -30.36
N LEU A 49 -19.50 35.75 -31.24
CA LEU A 49 -19.10 34.34 -31.12
C LEU A 49 -18.18 34.10 -29.92
N SER A 50 -17.43 35.11 -29.50
CA SER A 50 -16.62 35.04 -28.28
C SER A 50 -17.48 35.09 -27.01
N ASP A 51 -18.56 35.88 -27.01
CA ASP A 51 -19.43 36.08 -25.86
C ASP A 51 -20.55 35.01 -25.74
N ARG A 52 -21.04 34.50 -26.87
CA ARG A 52 -22.19 33.59 -26.95
C ARG A 52 -21.80 32.25 -27.58
N ARG A 53 -22.10 31.17 -26.86
CA ARG A 53 -21.86 29.78 -27.32
C ARG A 53 -23.11 29.06 -27.82
N ASP A 54 -24.23 29.76 -27.93
CA ASP A 54 -25.52 29.23 -28.39
C ASP A 54 -25.80 29.48 -29.87
N ILE A 55 -24.84 30.07 -30.59
CA ILE A 55 -24.95 30.29 -32.04
C ILE A 55 -24.71 28.95 -32.76
N GLY A 56 -25.71 28.46 -33.47
CA GLY A 56 -25.67 27.22 -34.26
C GLY A 56 -25.43 27.42 -35.75
N CYS A 57 -25.59 28.64 -36.28
CA CYS A 57 -25.28 28.95 -37.68
C CYS A 57 -25.03 30.45 -37.88
N LEU A 58 -24.10 30.79 -38.77
CA LEU A 58 -23.86 32.15 -39.25
C LEU A 58 -24.38 32.32 -40.68
N VAL A 59 -25.24 33.31 -40.90
CA VAL A 59 -25.77 33.68 -42.23
C VAL A 59 -25.18 35.02 -42.68
N VAL A 60 -24.39 35.01 -43.75
CA VAL A 60 -23.82 36.21 -44.35
C VAL A 60 -24.77 36.76 -45.42
N GLY A 61 -25.24 37.99 -45.24
CA GLY A 61 -26.18 38.62 -46.16
C GLY A 61 -25.55 39.05 -47.49
N PRO A 62 -26.37 39.22 -48.55
CA PRO A 62 -25.88 39.48 -49.92
C PRO A 62 -25.34 40.90 -50.15
N THR A 63 -25.46 41.77 -49.15
CA THR A 63 -25.02 43.17 -49.21
C THR A 63 -23.59 43.36 -48.72
N MET A 64 -22.96 42.34 -48.14
CA MET A 64 -21.59 42.40 -47.65
C MET A 64 -20.59 42.38 -48.82
N ASP A 65 -19.46 43.06 -48.67
CA ASP A 65 -18.42 43.02 -49.70
C ASP A 65 -17.87 41.59 -49.85
N ARG A 66 -17.49 41.22 -51.08
CA ARG A 66 -17.04 39.85 -51.37
C ARG A 66 -15.71 39.53 -50.70
N ALA A 67 -14.76 40.46 -50.64
CA ALA A 67 -13.50 40.24 -49.95
C ALA A 67 -13.72 40.17 -48.44
N GLU A 68 -14.54 41.07 -47.90
CA GLU A 68 -14.90 41.09 -46.48
C GLU A 68 -15.64 39.81 -46.05
N THR A 69 -16.46 39.23 -46.93
CA THR A 69 -17.15 37.95 -46.68
C THR A 69 -16.17 36.79 -46.55
N VAL A 70 -15.15 36.74 -47.42
CA VAL A 70 -14.10 35.71 -47.38
C VAL A 70 -13.29 35.85 -46.09
N GLU A 71 -12.85 37.07 -45.76
CA GLU A 71 -12.12 37.36 -44.52
C GLU A 71 -12.93 36.97 -43.27
N LEU A 72 -14.23 37.26 -43.25
CA LEU A 72 -15.10 36.84 -42.14
C LEU A 72 -15.20 35.32 -42.01
N CYS A 73 -15.31 34.58 -43.12
CA CYS A 73 -15.37 33.12 -43.08
C CYS A 73 -14.08 32.55 -42.46
N GLU A 74 -12.91 33.06 -42.87
CA GLU A 74 -11.62 32.67 -42.31
C GLU A 74 -11.53 33.01 -40.82
N ALA A 75 -11.98 34.21 -40.43
CA ALA A 75 -12.00 34.64 -39.04
C ALA A 75 -12.89 33.73 -38.16
N VAL A 76 -14.10 33.40 -38.63
CA VAL A 76 -15.01 32.49 -37.91
C VAL A 76 -14.40 31.11 -37.75
N ARG A 77 -13.73 30.58 -38.78
CA ARG A 77 -13.03 29.29 -38.72
C ARG A 77 -11.90 29.27 -37.70
N SER A 78 -11.30 30.42 -37.39
CA SER A 78 -10.29 30.52 -36.33
C SER A 78 -10.88 30.47 -34.91
N ILE A 79 -12.18 30.77 -34.76
CA ILE A 79 -12.91 30.77 -33.49
C ILE A 79 -13.62 29.43 -33.27
N ASP A 80 -14.36 28.97 -34.28
CA ASP A 80 -15.04 27.68 -34.33
C ASP A 80 -14.90 27.10 -35.74
N ASP A 81 -14.09 26.04 -35.83
CA ASP A 81 -13.77 25.35 -37.08
C ASP A 81 -14.96 24.53 -37.63
N THR A 82 -15.98 24.28 -36.81
CA THR A 82 -17.16 23.47 -37.13
C THR A 82 -18.45 24.27 -37.36
N LEU A 83 -18.54 25.52 -36.89
CA LEU A 83 -19.76 26.34 -37.01
C LEU A 83 -20.20 26.49 -38.49
N PRO A 84 -21.43 26.12 -38.88
CA PRO A 84 -21.85 26.25 -40.27
C PRO A 84 -22.06 27.71 -40.68
N ILE A 85 -21.48 28.09 -41.82
CA ILE A 85 -21.60 29.43 -42.40
C ILE A 85 -22.35 29.33 -43.73
N ALA A 86 -23.49 30.02 -43.84
CA ALA A 86 -24.29 30.13 -45.05
C ALA A 86 -24.14 31.52 -45.68
N VAL A 87 -23.59 31.58 -46.88
CA VAL A 87 -23.41 32.85 -47.61
C VAL A 87 -24.54 33.06 -48.60
N LEU A 88 -25.19 34.22 -48.54
CA LEU A 88 -26.21 34.62 -49.51
C LEU A 88 -25.57 35.53 -50.57
N ALA A 89 -25.81 35.24 -51.84
CA ALA A 89 -25.31 36.04 -52.96
C ALA A 89 -26.44 36.43 -53.91
N SER A 90 -26.36 37.61 -54.52
CA SER A 90 -27.38 38.09 -55.46
C SER A 90 -27.30 37.44 -56.84
N GLU A 91 -26.09 37.04 -57.26
CA GLU A 91 -25.81 36.53 -58.60
C GLU A 91 -24.86 35.33 -58.55
N VAL A 92 -25.01 34.41 -59.51
CA VAL A 92 -24.15 33.22 -59.63
C VAL A 92 -22.76 33.64 -60.09
N ASP A 93 -21.76 33.38 -59.24
CA ASP A 93 -20.34 33.62 -59.54
C ASP A 93 -19.49 32.47 -59.02
N ALA A 94 -18.95 31.67 -59.95
CA ALA A 94 -18.13 30.51 -59.63
C ALA A 94 -16.83 30.85 -58.91
N SER A 95 -16.22 32.02 -59.21
CA SER A 95 -14.98 32.45 -58.55
C SER A 95 -15.25 32.81 -57.10
N PHE A 96 -16.35 33.51 -56.84
CA PHE A 96 -16.74 33.89 -55.48
C PHE A 96 -17.16 32.67 -54.66
N THR A 97 -17.94 31.76 -55.26
CA THR A 97 -18.36 30.50 -54.62
C THR A 97 -17.15 29.69 -54.15
N ASN A 98 -16.16 29.50 -55.04
CA ASN A 98 -14.94 28.78 -54.69
C ASN A 98 -14.16 29.47 -53.58
N ALA A 99 -14.10 30.82 -53.59
CA ALA A 99 -13.39 31.57 -52.57
C ALA A 99 -14.03 31.39 -51.19
N VAL A 100 -15.35 31.52 -51.07
CA VAL A 100 -16.03 31.34 -49.77
C VAL A 100 -16.02 29.90 -49.29
N THR A 101 -16.11 28.91 -50.18
CA THR A 101 -15.96 27.50 -49.81
C THR A 101 -14.56 27.19 -49.29
N LEU A 102 -13.51 27.71 -49.96
CA LEU A 102 -12.12 27.56 -49.48
C LEU A 102 -11.89 28.26 -48.13
N ALA A 103 -12.58 29.38 -47.89
CA ALA A 103 -12.59 30.07 -46.61
C ALA A 103 -13.45 29.37 -45.53
N GLY A 104 -14.08 28.24 -45.86
CA GLY A 104 -14.81 27.40 -44.91
C GLY A 104 -16.33 27.57 -44.90
N ALA A 105 -16.93 28.34 -45.81
CA ALA A 105 -18.39 28.42 -45.90
C ALA A 105 -19.01 27.07 -46.24
N ALA A 106 -20.00 26.64 -45.45
CA ALA A 106 -20.69 25.37 -45.63
C ALA A 106 -21.59 25.37 -46.88
N THR A 107 -22.18 26.52 -47.20
CA THR A 107 -23.04 26.68 -48.37
C THR A 107 -23.05 28.12 -48.90
N CYS A 108 -23.28 28.26 -50.20
CA CYS A 108 -23.47 29.55 -50.87
C CYS A 108 -24.76 29.50 -51.69
N LEU A 109 -25.74 30.34 -51.33
CA LEU A 109 -27.07 30.35 -51.92
C LEU A 109 -27.27 31.61 -52.78
N PHE A 110 -27.79 31.44 -53.99
CA PHE A 110 -28.02 32.53 -54.93
C PHE A 110 -29.48 32.94 -54.95
N SER A 111 -29.79 34.12 -54.40
CA SER A 111 -31.16 34.65 -54.30
C SER A 111 -32.21 33.57 -53.91
N PRO A 112 -32.00 32.82 -52.80
CA PRO A 112 -32.92 31.75 -52.41
C PRO A 112 -34.29 32.32 -52.06
N ASP A 113 -35.35 31.55 -52.30
CA ASP A 113 -36.66 31.79 -51.68
C ASP A 113 -36.62 31.47 -50.18
N ASP A 114 -37.70 31.83 -49.47
CA ASP A 114 -37.77 31.70 -48.00
C ASP A 114 -37.77 30.22 -47.57
N ASP A 115 -38.47 29.35 -48.30
CA ASP A 115 -38.52 27.91 -48.03
C ASP A 115 -37.13 27.26 -48.16
N THR A 116 -36.39 27.61 -49.20
CA THR A 116 -35.02 27.11 -49.43
C THR A 116 -34.08 27.62 -48.34
N LEU A 117 -34.15 28.90 -48.00
CA LEU A 117 -33.32 29.49 -46.95
C LEU A 117 -33.60 28.83 -45.60
N GLN A 118 -34.87 28.64 -45.26
CA GLN A 118 -35.29 27.94 -44.04
C GLN A 118 -34.71 26.54 -43.99
N THR A 119 -34.99 25.73 -45.01
CA THR A 119 -34.59 24.32 -45.06
C THR A 119 -33.07 24.16 -44.90
N VAL A 120 -32.30 25.03 -45.53
CA VAL A 120 -30.83 24.98 -45.48
C VAL A 120 -30.31 25.39 -44.11
N VAL A 121 -30.85 26.44 -43.50
CA VAL A 121 -30.40 26.93 -42.18
C VAL A 121 -30.83 25.96 -41.07
N GLU A 122 -32.07 25.48 -41.08
CA GLU A 122 -32.55 24.50 -40.09
C GLU A 122 -31.71 23.23 -40.12
N ARG A 123 -31.47 22.68 -41.32
CA ARG A 123 -30.60 21.52 -41.48
C ARG A 123 -29.17 21.78 -40.99
N ALA A 124 -28.61 22.95 -41.30
CA ALA A 124 -27.27 23.29 -40.85
C ALA A 124 -27.17 23.36 -39.32
N VAL A 125 -28.17 23.95 -38.66
CA VAL A 125 -28.24 24.00 -37.20
C VAL A 125 -28.41 22.60 -36.61
N ASP A 126 -29.32 21.79 -37.13
CA ASP A 126 -29.54 20.42 -36.65
C ASP A 126 -28.30 19.54 -36.80
N ASP A 127 -27.64 19.58 -37.98
CA ASP A 127 -26.41 18.84 -38.25
C ASP A 127 -25.28 19.29 -37.29
N TYR A 128 -25.16 20.61 -37.01
CA TYR A 128 -24.17 21.15 -36.08
C TYR A 128 -24.45 20.76 -34.62
N VAL A 129 -25.71 20.87 -34.17
CA VAL A 129 -26.12 20.47 -32.82
C VAL A 129 -25.85 18.97 -32.61
N ALA A 130 -26.26 18.12 -33.56
CA ALA A 130 -26.03 16.67 -33.48
C ALA A 130 -24.53 16.35 -33.40
N SER A 131 -23.71 17.00 -34.23
CA SER A 131 -22.25 16.84 -34.19
C SER A 131 -21.66 17.23 -32.84
N ARG A 132 -22.05 18.39 -32.29
CA ARG A 132 -21.54 18.88 -31.00
C ARG A 132 -21.97 17.98 -29.83
N GLN A 133 -23.22 17.50 -29.84
CA GLN A 133 -23.70 16.56 -28.83
C GLN A 133 -22.93 15.24 -28.87
N ALA A 134 -22.71 14.67 -30.06
CA ALA A 134 -21.92 13.46 -30.22
C ALA A 134 -20.47 13.64 -29.73
N THR A 135 -19.85 14.80 -30.00
CA THR A 135 -18.52 15.12 -29.46
C THR A 135 -18.52 15.20 -27.92
N GLU A 136 -19.53 15.84 -27.32
CA GLU A 136 -19.64 15.95 -25.86
C GLU A 136 -19.87 14.58 -25.21
N GLU A 137 -20.78 13.75 -25.75
CA GLU A 137 -21.03 12.39 -25.28
C GLU A 137 -19.76 11.52 -25.38
N SER A 138 -19.02 11.62 -26.49
CA SER A 138 -17.73 10.94 -26.66
C SER A 138 -16.73 11.40 -25.60
N SER A 139 -16.64 12.72 -25.34
CA SER A 139 -15.72 13.26 -24.34
C SER A 139 -16.04 12.80 -22.92
N ILE A 140 -17.32 12.59 -22.59
CA ILE A 140 -17.74 12.03 -21.30
C ILE A 140 -17.29 10.58 -21.18
N LEU A 141 -17.48 9.78 -22.23
CA LEU A 141 -17.02 8.39 -22.26
C LEU A 141 -15.50 8.31 -22.11
N ASP A 142 -14.76 9.15 -22.83
CA ASP A 142 -13.29 9.22 -22.73
C ASP A 142 -12.86 9.59 -21.31
N ALA A 143 -13.49 10.60 -20.69
CA ALA A 143 -13.22 10.95 -19.30
C ALA A 143 -13.52 9.81 -18.32
N MET A 144 -14.60 9.04 -18.53
CA MET A 144 -14.91 7.87 -17.70
C MET A 144 -13.84 6.79 -17.82
N LEU A 145 -13.36 6.50 -19.04
CA LEU A 145 -12.35 5.48 -19.30
C LEU A 145 -10.95 5.88 -18.78
N THR A 146 -10.63 7.17 -18.76
CA THR A 146 -9.32 7.66 -18.30
C THR A 146 -9.29 7.97 -16.80
N GLN A 147 -10.38 8.49 -16.21
CA GLN A 147 -10.34 9.02 -14.84
C GLN A 147 -10.85 8.05 -13.75
N LEU A 148 -11.78 7.13 -14.07
CA LEU A 148 -12.43 6.33 -13.03
C LEU A 148 -11.58 5.17 -12.48
N ALA A 149 -10.40 4.92 -13.06
CA ALA A 149 -9.52 3.80 -12.71
C ALA A 149 -10.26 2.45 -12.69
N VAL A 150 -11.30 2.30 -13.51
CA VAL A 150 -12.11 1.08 -13.62
C VAL A 150 -11.74 0.37 -14.93
N PRO A 151 -11.42 -0.94 -14.93
CA PRO A 151 -11.03 -1.71 -16.11
C PRO A 151 -12.24 -2.01 -17.02
N LEU A 152 -12.72 -0.98 -17.73
CA LEU A 152 -13.77 -1.07 -18.74
C LEU A 152 -13.19 -1.29 -20.13
N TYR A 153 -13.87 -2.08 -20.94
CA TYR A 153 -13.53 -2.30 -22.35
C TYR A 153 -14.76 -2.47 -23.22
N ALA A 154 -14.58 -2.16 -24.51
CA ALA A 154 -15.52 -2.45 -25.58
C ALA A 154 -14.78 -3.20 -26.69
N LYS A 155 -15.37 -4.29 -27.19
CA LYS A 155 -14.81 -5.11 -28.27
C LYS A 155 -15.83 -5.33 -29.37
N ASP A 156 -15.38 -5.57 -30.59
CA ASP A 156 -16.24 -5.92 -31.71
C ASP A 156 -16.70 -7.40 -31.67
N THR A 157 -17.46 -7.83 -32.69
CA THR A 157 -17.94 -9.22 -32.80
C THR A 157 -16.84 -10.26 -33.04
N GLU A 158 -15.61 -9.83 -33.34
CA GLU A 158 -14.43 -10.70 -33.49
C GLU A 158 -13.52 -10.65 -32.27
N GLY A 159 -13.93 -9.97 -31.19
CA GLY A 159 -13.16 -9.86 -29.94
C GLY A 159 -12.02 -8.83 -30.01
N ARG A 160 -11.99 -7.98 -31.05
CA ARG A 160 -10.96 -6.94 -31.18
C ARG A 160 -11.33 -5.74 -30.33
N HIS A 161 -10.37 -5.18 -29.61
CA HIS A 161 -10.61 -4.02 -28.75
C HIS A 161 -10.92 -2.77 -29.58
N LEU A 162 -11.98 -2.07 -29.20
CA LEU A 162 -12.40 -0.79 -29.78
C LEU A 162 -12.13 0.37 -28.82
N LYS A 163 -12.28 0.11 -27.52
CA LYS A 163 -11.94 1.02 -26.43
C LYS A 163 -11.54 0.20 -25.20
N LEU A 164 -10.59 0.73 -24.45
CA LEU A 164 -10.09 0.20 -23.19
C LEU A 164 -9.87 1.37 -22.24
N SER A 165 -9.99 1.12 -20.94
CA SER A 165 -9.65 2.09 -19.91
C SER A 165 -8.13 2.26 -19.81
N ASP A 166 -7.68 3.49 -19.62
CA ASP A 166 -6.27 3.80 -19.49
C ASP A 166 -5.84 3.58 -18.04
N LEU A 167 -5.27 2.41 -17.75
CA LEU A 167 -4.88 1.99 -16.41
C LEU A 167 -3.40 1.67 -16.35
N ARG A 168 -2.73 2.12 -15.28
CA ARG A 168 -1.33 1.77 -15.00
C ARG A 168 -1.22 0.24 -14.87
N GLY A 169 -0.35 -0.37 -15.68
CA GLY A 169 -0.15 -1.83 -15.73
C GLY A 169 -1.08 -2.59 -16.69
N ALA A 170 -1.98 -1.91 -17.41
CA ALA A 170 -2.72 -2.47 -18.53
C ALA A 170 -2.08 -2.06 -19.88
N PRO A 171 -2.39 -2.74 -20.99
CA PRO A 171 -1.95 -2.31 -22.31
C PRO A 171 -2.42 -0.90 -22.65
N ASP A 172 -1.57 -0.16 -23.35
CA ASP A 172 -1.91 1.15 -23.87
C ASP A 172 -3.18 1.06 -24.77
N PRO A 173 -4.19 1.94 -24.57
CA PRO A 173 -5.43 1.87 -25.34
C PRO A 173 -5.25 2.01 -26.85
N ASP A 174 -4.28 2.81 -27.32
CA ASP A 174 -4.01 3.00 -28.75
C ASP A 174 -3.30 1.77 -29.33
N GLU A 175 -2.43 1.12 -28.55
CA GLU A 175 -1.81 -0.15 -28.95
C GLU A 175 -2.80 -1.33 -28.93
N ALA A 176 -3.81 -1.29 -28.07
CA ALA A 176 -4.85 -2.31 -27.97
C ALA A 176 -5.84 -2.26 -29.13
N LEU A 177 -6.04 -1.09 -29.74
CA LEU A 177 -7.04 -0.87 -30.78
C LEU A 177 -6.89 -1.86 -31.95
N GLY A 178 -7.96 -2.61 -32.22
CA GLY A 178 -8.05 -3.58 -33.31
C GLY A 178 -7.42 -4.94 -33.04
N LYS A 179 -6.81 -5.15 -31.86
CA LYS A 179 -6.21 -6.43 -31.44
C LYS A 179 -7.15 -7.22 -30.53
N THR A 180 -7.03 -8.54 -30.58
CA THR A 180 -7.68 -9.48 -29.64
C THR A 180 -6.82 -9.67 -28.39
N ASP A 181 -7.39 -10.21 -27.29
CA ASP A 181 -6.61 -10.50 -26.07
C ASP A 181 -5.43 -11.43 -26.37
N ILE A 182 -5.64 -12.40 -27.26
CA ILE A 182 -4.59 -13.34 -27.71
C ILE A 182 -3.42 -12.58 -28.35
N GLU A 183 -3.69 -11.57 -29.17
CA GLU A 183 -2.64 -10.75 -29.82
C GLU A 183 -2.00 -9.74 -28.86
N LEU A 184 -2.70 -9.36 -27.78
CA LEU A 184 -2.22 -8.41 -26.79
C LEU A 184 -1.32 -9.04 -25.73
N TYR A 185 -1.66 -10.25 -25.31
CA TYR A 185 -1.03 -10.92 -24.17
C TYR A 185 -0.34 -12.24 -24.56
N SER A 186 -0.01 -12.43 -25.85
CA SER A 186 0.57 -13.69 -26.37
C SER A 186 1.88 -14.11 -25.69
N ASP A 187 2.67 -13.14 -25.25
CA ASP A 187 4.05 -13.37 -24.80
C ASP A 187 4.14 -13.47 -23.27
N GLU A 188 3.21 -12.85 -22.55
CA GLU A 188 3.21 -12.79 -21.08
C GLU A 188 2.30 -13.87 -20.48
N THR A 189 1.06 -14.00 -20.96
CA THR A 189 0.04 -14.86 -20.35
C THR A 189 -0.88 -15.53 -21.39
N PRO A 190 -0.35 -16.42 -22.24
CA PRO A 190 -1.07 -16.96 -23.40
C PRO A 190 -2.32 -17.79 -23.04
N GLU A 191 -2.31 -18.52 -21.93
CA GLU A 191 -3.46 -19.30 -21.47
C GLU A 191 -4.60 -18.37 -21.02
N LEU A 192 -4.29 -17.33 -20.23
CA LEU A 192 -5.26 -16.31 -19.80
C LEU A 192 -5.90 -15.60 -21.00
N ALA A 193 -5.08 -15.19 -21.95
CA ALA A 193 -5.50 -14.46 -23.14
C ALA A 193 -6.49 -15.29 -23.98
N LYS A 194 -6.23 -16.59 -24.08
CA LYS A 194 -7.09 -17.53 -24.80
C LYS A 194 -8.41 -17.75 -24.08
N ASP A 195 -8.38 -17.99 -22.76
CA ASP A 195 -9.59 -18.17 -21.97
C ASP A 195 -10.46 -16.92 -22.03
N ALA A 196 -9.89 -15.73 -21.84
CA ALA A 196 -10.60 -14.46 -21.93
C ALA A 196 -11.29 -14.27 -23.30
N TYR A 197 -10.61 -14.64 -24.39
CA TYR A 197 -11.14 -14.58 -25.75
C TYR A 197 -12.28 -15.58 -25.97
N GLU A 198 -12.14 -16.83 -25.52
CA GLU A 198 -13.21 -17.84 -25.61
C GLU A 198 -14.46 -17.36 -24.84
N ASP A 199 -14.24 -16.72 -23.70
CA ASP A 199 -15.30 -16.20 -22.86
C ASP A 199 -16.04 -15.01 -23.49
N ASP A 200 -15.31 -14.13 -24.18
CA ASP A 200 -15.87 -13.06 -25.01
C ASP A 200 -16.70 -13.61 -26.17
N MET A 201 -16.19 -14.61 -26.88
CA MET A 201 -16.92 -15.25 -27.99
C MET A 201 -18.19 -15.92 -27.49
N SER A 202 -18.19 -16.49 -26.28
CA SER A 202 -19.41 -17.05 -25.68
C SER A 202 -20.51 -16.01 -25.52
N VAL A 203 -20.18 -14.77 -25.16
CA VAL A 203 -21.14 -13.65 -25.01
C VAL A 203 -21.68 -13.22 -26.38
N VAL A 204 -20.79 -13.12 -27.38
CA VAL A 204 -21.14 -12.73 -28.76
C VAL A 204 -22.05 -13.78 -29.41
N GLU A 205 -21.71 -15.06 -29.30
CA GLU A 205 -22.47 -16.15 -29.92
C GLU A 205 -23.81 -16.43 -29.25
N SER A 206 -23.86 -16.33 -27.92
CA SER A 206 -25.08 -16.59 -27.13
C SER A 206 -25.97 -15.37 -26.95
N GLU A 207 -25.46 -14.17 -27.28
CA GLU A 207 -26.10 -12.87 -27.00
C GLU A 207 -26.59 -12.75 -25.54
N SER A 208 -25.89 -13.42 -24.62
CA SER A 208 -26.28 -13.51 -23.22
C SER A 208 -25.27 -12.81 -22.33
N ARG A 209 -25.79 -12.02 -21.38
CA ARG A 209 -24.93 -11.33 -20.40
C ARG A 209 -24.24 -12.34 -19.49
N VAL A 210 -22.98 -12.06 -19.19
CA VAL A 210 -22.23 -12.65 -18.08
C VAL A 210 -22.24 -11.64 -16.94
N PHE A 211 -22.69 -12.03 -15.75
CA PHE A 211 -22.82 -11.12 -14.61
C PHE A 211 -22.02 -11.63 -13.41
N ARG A 212 -21.05 -10.82 -12.97
CA ARG A 212 -20.17 -11.08 -11.81
C ARG A 212 -19.67 -12.53 -11.78
N ARG A 213 -19.21 -13.03 -12.92
CA ARG A 213 -18.55 -14.33 -12.95
C ARG A 213 -17.19 -14.18 -12.28
N GLU A 214 -16.90 -15.06 -11.33
CA GLU A 214 -15.61 -15.14 -10.69
C GLU A 214 -14.85 -16.31 -11.30
N GLU A 215 -13.67 -16.04 -11.82
CA GLU A 215 -12.78 -17.02 -12.46
C GLU A 215 -11.43 -16.94 -11.76
N SER A 216 -10.94 -18.12 -11.37
CA SER A 216 -9.59 -18.30 -10.88
C SER A 216 -8.74 -18.75 -12.05
N TYR A 217 -7.57 -18.16 -12.15
CA TYR A 217 -6.52 -18.54 -13.07
C TYR A 217 -5.24 -18.70 -12.27
N ALA A 218 -4.36 -19.60 -12.71
CA ALA A 218 -3.09 -19.83 -12.04
C ALA A 218 -1.96 -19.97 -13.07
N PRO A 219 -1.59 -18.87 -13.77
CA PRO A 219 -0.36 -18.89 -14.54
C PRO A 219 0.81 -19.03 -13.56
N ASP A 220 1.66 -20.05 -13.76
CA ASP A 220 2.89 -20.31 -13.00
C ASP A 220 2.79 -20.58 -11.49
N GLY A 221 1.57 -20.75 -10.95
CA GLY A 221 1.33 -21.20 -9.57
C GLY A 221 0.76 -20.13 -8.63
N ASP A 222 0.73 -18.87 -9.05
CA ASP A 222 0.11 -17.77 -8.30
C ASP A 222 -1.37 -17.64 -8.67
N GLU A 223 -2.24 -17.70 -7.64
CA GLU A 223 -3.69 -17.73 -7.81
C GLU A 223 -4.23 -16.33 -8.12
N TYR A 224 -4.64 -16.08 -9.38
CA TYR A 224 -5.27 -14.84 -9.82
C TYR A 224 -6.79 -15.00 -9.90
N TRP A 225 -7.56 -14.12 -9.25
CA TRP A 225 -9.02 -14.13 -9.32
C TRP A 225 -9.54 -12.91 -10.05
N SER A 226 -10.22 -13.13 -11.17
CA SER A 226 -10.92 -12.08 -11.91
C SER A 226 -12.43 -12.15 -11.67
N ARG A 227 -13.04 -11.00 -11.41
CA ARG A 227 -14.50 -10.86 -11.37
C ARG A 227 -14.97 -10.02 -12.55
N THR A 228 -15.69 -10.67 -13.45
CA THR A 228 -15.99 -10.11 -14.76
C THR A 228 -17.50 -9.99 -15.01
N THR A 229 -17.91 -8.90 -15.66
CA THR A 229 -19.26 -8.71 -16.19
C THR A 229 -19.16 -8.28 -17.64
N LYS A 230 -19.84 -8.99 -18.54
CA LYS A 230 -19.83 -8.75 -19.99
C LYS A 230 -21.27 -8.71 -20.51
N ALA A 231 -21.56 -7.78 -21.41
CA ALA A 231 -22.88 -7.66 -22.02
C ALA A 231 -22.75 -7.43 -23.53
N PRO A 232 -23.65 -8.02 -24.35
CA PRO A 232 -23.71 -7.73 -25.76
C PRO A 232 -24.09 -6.26 -25.99
N TRP A 233 -23.43 -5.63 -26.94
CA TRP A 233 -23.68 -4.25 -27.36
C TRP A 233 -24.29 -4.23 -28.76
N TYR A 234 -25.38 -3.49 -28.92
CA TYR A 234 -26.16 -3.43 -30.15
C TYR A 234 -26.11 -2.03 -30.78
N GLY A 235 -26.14 -1.98 -32.11
CA GLY A 235 -26.36 -0.75 -32.86
C GLY A 235 -27.82 -0.30 -32.84
N GLU A 236 -28.08 0.90 -33.35
CA GLU A 236 -29.44 1.44 -33.52
C GLU A 236 -30.33 0.57 -34.42
N ASP A 237 -29.74 -0.19 -35.35
CA ASP A 237 -30.44 -1.13 -36.23
C ASP A 237 -30.79 -2.46 -35.54
N GLY A 238 -30.47 -2.59 -34.25
CA GLY A 238 -30.70 -3.79 -33.45
C GLY A 238 -29.72 -4.93 -33.75
N ARG A 239 -28.70 -4.71 -34.58
CA ARG A 239 -27.66 -5.71 -34.83
C ARG A 239 -26.59 -5.67 -33.76
N LEU A 240 -26.10 -6.86 -33.39
CA LEU A 240 -24.95 -7.00 -32.50
C LEU A 240 -23.73 -6.31 -33.12
N LYS A 241 -23.12 -5.39 -32.38
CA LYS A 241 -21.87 -4.72 -32.73
C LYS A 241 -20.66 -5.31 -32.02
N GLY A 242 -20.88 -6.00 -30.90
CA GLY A 242 -19.83 -6.64 -30.12
C GLY A 242 -20.25 -6.75 -28.66
N LEU A 243 -19.33 -6.48 -27.74
CA LEU A 243 -19.56 -6.54 -26.31
C LEU A 243 -18.92 -5.38 -25.56
N VAL A 244 -19.47 -5.09 -24.39
CA VAL A 244 -18.85 -4.22 -23.38
C VAL A 244 -18.65 -5.01 -22.09
N GLY A 245 -17.57 -4.73 -21.38
CA GLY A 245 -17.26 -5.46 -20.17
C GLY A 245 -16.45 -4.69 -19.14
N ILE A 246 -16.41 -5.26 -17.95
CA ILE A 246 -15.61 -4.83 -16.81
C ILE A 246 -14.97 -6.08 -16.19
N SER A 247 -13.67 -6.03 -15.91
CA SER A 247 -12.94 -7.16 -15.30
C SER A 247 -12.12 -6.67 -14.11
N GLN A 248 -12.53 -6.98 -12.88
CA GLN A 248 -11.85 -6.55 -11.66
C GLN A 248 -10.98 -7.66 -11.08
N ASN A 249 -9.75 -7.35 -10.69
CA ASN A 249 -8.97 -8.25 -9.83
C ASN A 249 -9.66 -8.36 -8.46
N SER A 250 -9.83 -9.59 -8.00
CA SER A 250 -10.46 -9.96 -6.73
C SER A 250 -9.63 -10.96 -5.91
N THR A 251 -8.35 -11.16 -6.26
CA THR A 251 -7.43 -12.07 -5.57
C THR A 251 -7.36 -11.79 -4.08
N GLU A 252 -7.06 -10.55 -3.68
CA GLU A 252 -6.93 -10.21 -2.26
C GLU A 252 -8.20 -10.47 -1.46
N LEU A 253 -9.37 -10.20 -2.08
CA LEU A 253 -10.65 -10.45 -1.45
C LEU A 253 -10.84 -11.95 -1.21
N LYS A 254 -10.43 -12.79 -2.18
CA LYS A 254 -10.52 -14.24 -2.09
C LYS A 254 -9.54 -14.83 -1.09
N GLU A 255 -8.33 -14.31 -1.00
CA GLU A 255 -7.35 -14.72 0.01
C GLU A 255 -7.83 -14.41 1.42
N LYS A 256 -8.39 -13.21 1.63
CA LYS A 256 -9.02 -12.83 2.91
C LYS A 256 -10.19 -13.73 3.25
N GLU A 257 -11.07 -14.01 2.30
CA GLU A 257 -12.19 -14.96 2.47
C GLU A 257 -11.72 -16.38 2.82
N LYS A 258 -10.65 -16.85 2.16
CA LYS A 258 -10.05 -18.17 2.40
C LYS A 258 -9.43 -18.23 3.80
N ARG A 259 -8.62 -17.25 4.18
CA ARG A 259 -8.02 -17.15 5.51
C ARG A 259 -9.08 -17.11 6.60
N LEU A 260 -10.14 -16.32 6.44
CA LEU A 260 -11.25 -16.26 7.39
C LEU A 260 -11.97 -17.62 7.52
N ARG A 261 -12.12 -18.34 6.40
CA ARG A 261 -12.72 -19.68 6.41
C ARG A 261 -11.83 -20.69 7.14
N GLU A 262 -10.54 -20.69 6.87
CA GLU A 262 -9.56 -21.59 7.52
C GLU A 262 -9.49 -21.32 9.03
N VAL A 263 -9.47 -20.05 9.44
CA VAL A 263 -9.52 -19.66 10.86
C VAL A 263 -10.82 -20.14 11.50
N ARG A 264 -11.96 -19.98 10.82
CA ARG A 264 -13.26 -20.43 11.32
C ARG A 264 -13.34 -21.95 11.45
N GLU A 265 -12.90 -22.70 10.44
CA GLU A 265 -12.91 -24.16 10.48
C GLU A 265 -11.99 -24.70 11.58
N ARG A 266 -10.83 -24.08 11.78
CA ARG A 266 -9.94 -24.39 12.92
C ARG A 266 -10.58 -24.04 14.25
N PHE A 267 -11.29 -22.91 14.34
CA PHE A 267 -12.03 -22.52 15.55
C PHE A 267 -13.16 -23.51 15.87
N ASP A 268 -13.94 -23.92 14.88
CA ASP A 268 -15.03 -24.88 15.05
C ASP A 268 -14.48 -26.26 15.49
N GLN A 269 -13.38 -26.73 14.88
CA GLN A 269 -12.70 -27.96 15.31
C GLN A 269 -12.14 -27.86 16.73
N PHE A 270 -11.57 -26.70 17.09
CA PHE A 270 -11.08 -26.43 18.43
C PHE A 270 -12.22 -26.42 19.46
N ALA A 271 -13.33 -25.76 19.16
CA ALA A 271 -14.52 -25.69 20.02
C ALA A 271 -15.18 -27.07 20.25
N ASP A 272 -15.19 -27.93 19.23
CA ASP A 272 -15.69 -29.31 19.34
C ASP A 272 -14.79 -30.16 20.26
N HIS A 273 -13.46 -30.03 20.11
CA HIS A 273 -12.51 -30.75 20.96
C HIS A 273 -12.60 -30.30 22.43
N LEU A 274 -12.64 -28.99 22.65
CA LEU A 274 -12.91 -28.33 23.93
C LEU A 274 -14.14 -28.90 24.64
N SER A 275 -15.25 -28.98 23.89
CA SER A 275 -16.52 -29.45 24.43
C SER A 275 -16.42 -30.89 24.90
N HIS A 276 -15.73 -31.75 24.16
CA HIS A 276 -15.53 -33.15 24.53
C HIS A 276 -14.64 -33.29 25.78
N ASP A 277 -13.54 -32.55 25.83
CA ASP A 277 -12.53 -32.70 26.87
C ASP A 277 -12.96 -32.11 28.22
N LEU A 278 -13.83 -31.10 28.22
CA LEU A 278 -14.48 -30.61 29.45
C LEU A 278 -15.68 -31.47 29.88
N GLN A 279 -16.42 -32.07 28.94
CA GLN A 279 -17.57 -32.92 29.27
C GLN A 279 -17.18 -34.20 30.00
N ASN A 280 -16.04 -34.80 29.66
CA ASN A 280 -15.56 -36.04 30.30
C ASN A 280 -15.31 -35.90 31.80
N PRO A 281 -14.44 -34.98 32.28
CA PRO A 281 -14.22 -34.78 33.71
C PRO A 281 -15.50 -34.27 34.41
N LEU A 282 -16.34 -33.48 33.75
CA LEU A 282 -17.65 -33.06 34.30
C LEU A 282 -18.59 -34.25 34.56
N GLN A 283 -18.64 -35.23 33.64
CA GLN A 283 -19.40 -36.46 33.83
C GLN A 283 -18.84 -37.30 34.99
N VAL A 284 -17.51 -37.38 35.09
CA VAL A 284 -16.83 -38.09 36.19
C VAL A 284 -17.13 -37.43 37.54
N ALA A 285 -16.99 -36.11 37.64
CA ALA A 285 -17.30 -35.33 38.83
C ALA A 285 -18.77 -35.53 39.25
N SER A 286 -19.70 -35.43 38.29
CA SER A 286 -21.13 -35.64 38.55
C SER A 286 -21.43 -37.05 39.04
N GLY A 287 -20.82 -38.07 38.43
CA GLY A 287 -21.02 -39.47 38.83
C GLY A 287 -20.51 -39.77 40.24
N TYR A 288 -19.34 -39.26 40.63
CA TYR A 288 -18.81 -39.45 41.98
C TYR A 288 -19.54 -38.61 43.03
N LEU A 289 -20.04 -37.43 42.67
CA LEU A 289 -20.88 -36.61 43.56
C LEU A 289 -22.19 -37.33 43.92
N ASP A 290 -22.80 -38.03 42.97
CA ASP A 290 -24.01 -38.83 43.23
C ASP A 290 -23.70 -40.02 44.16
N ILE A 291 -22.57 -40.70 43.96
CA ILE A 291 -22.10 -41.76 44.88
C ILE A 291 -21.89 -41.19 46.29
N ALA A 292 -21.19 -40.05 46.41
CA ALA A 292 -20.96 -39.39 47.70
C ALA A 292 -22.27 -39.03 48.42
N ARG A 293 -23.31 -38.61 47.68
CA ARG A 293 -24.63 -38.33 48.25
C ARG A 293 -25.37 -39.57 48.75
N GLU A 294 -25.18 -40.72 48.10
CA GLU A 294 -25.84 -41.97 48.49
C GLU A 294 -25.11 -42.71 49.60
N THR A 295 -23.77 -42.74 49.57
CA THR A 295 -22.95 -43.55 50.48
C THR A 295 -22.33 -42.75 51.62
N GLY A 296 -22.14 -41.44 51.45
CA GLY A 296 -21.40 -40.59 52.37
C GLY A 296 -19.90 -40.88 52.41
N GLU A 297 -19.35 -41.58 51.41
CA GLU A 297 -17.92 -41.90 51.34
C GLU A 297 -17.07 -40.66 50.98
N GLU A 298 -16.10 -40.36 51.84
CA GLU A 298 -15.17 -39.24 51.67
C GLU A 298 -14.29 -39.42 50.42
N THR A 299 -13.94 -40.65 50.07
CA THR A 299 -13.18 -40.99 48.86
C THR A 299 -13.92 -40.66 47.55
N ALA A 300 -15.25 -40.56 47.56
CA ALA A 300 -16.03 -40.12 46.41
C ALA A 300 -16.03 -38.59 46.28
N LEU A 301 -15.94 -37.86 47.41
CA LEU A 301 -15.73 -36.41 47.41
C LEU A 301 -14.34 -36.06 46.87
N GLU A 302 -13.29 -36.73 47.33
CA GLU A 302 -11.91 -36.55 46.86
C GLU A 302 -11.81 -36.72 45.33
N LYS A 303 -12.50 -37.71 44.75
CA LYS A 303 -12.52 -37.93 43.30
C LYS A 303 -13.33 -36.89 42.53
N THR A 304 -14.33 -36.30 43.16
CA THR A 304 -15.09 -35.19 42.57
C THR A 304 -14.22 -33.94 42.52
N GLU A 305 -13.48 -33.67 43.60
CA GLU A 305 -12.54 -32.55 43.73
C GLU A 305 -11.41 -32.68 42.70
N ALA A 306 -10.78 -33.85 42.59
CA ALA A 306 -9.73 -34.10 41.59
C ALA A 306 -10.22 -33.94 40.14
N ALA A 307 -11.50 -34.25 39.85
CA ALA A 307 -12.07 -34.06 38.52
C ALA A 307 -12.40 -32.58 38.23
N LEU A 308 -12.73 -31.79 39.27
CA LEU A 308 -12.95 -30.35 39.16
C LEU A 308 -11.62 -29.59 39.02
N GLU A 309 -10.60 -29.93 39.81
CA GLU A 309 -9.24 -29.39 39.68
C GLU A 309 -8.68 -29.63 38.28
N ARG A 310 -8.90 -30.83 37.72
CA ARG A 310 -8.50 -31.13 36.34
C ARG A 310 -9.24 -30.29 35.29
N MET A 311 -10.49 -29.91 35.54
CA MET A 311 -11.21 -28.97 34.67
C MET A 311 -10.66 -27.55 34.82
N GLU A 312 -10.31 -27.12 36.03
CA GLU A 312 -9.68 -25.82 36.27
C GLU A 312 -8.32 -25.72 35.57
N GLU A 313 -7.48 -26.75 35.67
CA GLU A 313 -6.18 -26.85 34.98
C GLU A 313 -6.34 -26.76 33.46
N MET A 314 -7.28 -27.52 32.88
CA MET A 314 -7.57 -27.42 31.43
C MET A 314 -8.10 -26.04 31.03
N ILE A 315 -8.95 -25.41 31.84
CA ILE A 315 -9.47 -24.06 31.56
C ILE A 315 -8.36 -23.02 31.64
N ASP A 316 -7.40 -23.18 32.55
CA ASP A 316 -6.26 -22.27 32.71
C ASP A 316 -5.26 -22.41 31.56
N ASP A 317 -4.90 -23.65 31.18
CA ASP A 317 -4.10 -23.94 29.98
C ASP A 317 -4.75 -23.34 28.72
N MET A 318 -6.08 -23.44 28.62
CA MET A 318 -6.85 -22.90 27.50
C MET A 318 -6.97 -21.38 27.55
N SER A 319 -7.06 -20.78 28.74
CA SER A 319 -7.01 -19.34 28.96
C SER A 319 -5.68 -18.77 28.46
N THR A 320 -4.57 -19.48 28.69
CA THR A 320 -3.25 -19.12 28.17
C THR A 320 -3.22 -19.16 26.63
N VAL A 321 -3.74 -20.21 26.01
CA VAL A 321 -3.79 -20.34 24.54
C VAL A 321 -4.81 -19.40 23.87
N ALA A 322 -5.94 -19.08 24.52
CA ALA A 322 -6.95 -18.16 24.00
C ALA A 322 -6.55 -16.69 24.19
N SER A 323 -5.87 -16.36 25.28
CA SER A 323 -5.26 -15.04 25.51
C SER A 323 -4.11 -14.76 24.53
N HIS A 324 -3.55 -15.79 23.89
CA HIS A 324 -2.63 -15.66 22.75
C HIS A 324 -3.30 -15.39 21.38
N ARG A 325 -4.65 -15.32 21.28
CA ARG A 325 -5.32 -15.13 19.96
C ARG A 325 -6.41 -14.05 19.90
N GLY A 326 -6.49 -13.18 20.90
CA GLY A 326 -7.00 -11.83 20.68
C GLY A 326 -7.99 -11.30 21.71
N LEU A 327 -7.95 -9.96 21.77
CA LEU A 327 -8.85 -9.02 22.44
C LEU A 327 -8.56 -8.76 23.92
N GLY A 328 -7.88 -7.64 24.15
CA GLY A 328 -8.36 -6.68 25.15
C GLY A 328 -7.45 -6.46 26.35
N GLY A 329 -6.30 -5.83 26.12
CA GLY A 329 -5.61 -5.04 27.11
C GLY A 329 -4.91 -3.90 26.41
N THR A 330 -5.27 -2.65 26.71
CA THR A 330 -4.40 -1.49 26.45
C THR A 330 -3.21 -1.58 27.39
N ASP A 331 -2.41 -2.62 27.26
CA ASP A 331 -1.08 -2.63 27.84
C ASP A 331 -0.18 -1.90 26.85
N SER A 332 0.61 -0.97 27.38
CA SER A 332 1.64 -0.28 26.64
C SER A 332 2.55 -1.31 25.96
N THR A 333 2.74 -1.20 24.65
CA THR A 333 3.72 -2.00 23.88
C THR A 333 5.14 -1.69 24.31
N THR A 334 5.36 -0.57 25.00
CA THR A 334 6.65 -0.21 25.60
C THR A 334 6.59 -0.32 27.12
N PHE A 335 7.57 -0.99 27.73
CA PHE A 335 7.63 -1.18 29.18
C PHE A 335 9.03 -1.47 29.72
N TYR A 336 9.25 -1.22 31.01
CA TYR A 336 10.51 -1.51 31.69
C TYR A 336 10.76 -3.02 31.80
N LEU A 337 11.87 -3.48 31.22
CA LEU A 337 12.21 -4.90 31.19
C LEU A 337 12.50 -5.45 32.59
N ALA A 338 13.17 -4.68 33.45
CA ALA A 338 13.49 -5.09 34.82
C ALA A 338 12.22 -5.42 35.63
N ASP A 339 11.24 -4.52 35.65
CA ASP A 339 9.96 -4.73 36.32
C ASP A 339 9.23 -5.97 35.79
N PHE A 340 9.27 -6.18 34.47
CA PHE A 340 8.65 -7.33 33.83
C PHE A 340 9.32 -8.64 34.24
N LEU A 341 10.66 -8.73 34.17
CA LEU A 341 11.42 -9.91 34.56
C LEU A 341 11.20 -10.25 36.04
N GLU A 342 11.22 -9.26 36.92
CA GLU A 342 10.88 -9.47 38.33
C GLU A 342 9.46 -10.00 38.52
N SER A 343 8.49 -9.48 37.77
CA SER A 343 7.09 -9.93 37.82
C SER A 343 6.93 -11.37 37.34
N THR A 344 7.79 -11.80 36.42
CA THR A 344 7.82 -13.14 35.84
C THR A 344 8.57 -14.12 36.74
N TRP A 345 9.59 -13.67 37.47
CA TRP A 345 10.35 -14.51 38.40
C TRP A 345 9.56 -14.88 39.67
N LYS A 346 8.84 -13.92 40.26
CA LYS A 346 8.15 -14.09 41.56
C LYS A 346 7.19 -15.30 41.64
N PRO A 347 6.42 -15.65 40.59
CA PRO A 347 5.53 -16.83 40.61
C PRO A 347 6.24 -18.17 40.37
N LEU A 348 7.47 -18.17 39.83
CA LEU A 348 8.20 -19.39 39.50
C LEU A 348 8.66 -20.10 40.77
N SER A 349 8.66 -21.44 40.74
CA SER A 349 9.16 -22.26 41.84
C SER A 349 10.68 -22.40 41.75
N THR A 350 11.42 -21.39 42.21
CA THR A 350 12.88 -21.27 42.01
C THR A 350 13.74 -21.81 43.15
N GLY A 351 13.14 -22.32 44.24
CA GLY A 351 13.90 -22.82 45.39
C GLY A 351 14.72 -21.72 46.08
N ASP A 352 16.02 -21.96 46.24
CA ASP A 352 17.00 -20.99 46.78
C ASP A 352 17.74 -20.20 45.68
N ALA A 353 17.30 -20.30 44.41
CA ALA A 353 17.93 -19.56 43.32
C ALA A 353 17.63 -18.05 43.40
N GLU A 354 18.63 -17.24 43.05
CA GLU A 354 18.54 -15.77 43.04
C GLU A 354 18.51 -15.25 41.59
N LEU A 355 17.80 -14.12 41.37
CA LEU A 355 17.78 -13.41 40.09
C LEU A 355 18.65 -12.17 40.19
N GLU A 356 19.66 -12.07 39.33
CA GLU A 356 20.49 -10.88 39.13
C GLU A 356 20.14 -10.21 37.80
N LEU A 357 19.83 -8.92 37.85
CA LEU A 357 19.53 -8.11 36.67
C LEU A 357 20.74 -7.24 36.32
N ALA A 358 21.49 -7.65 35.30
CA ALA A 358 22.56 -6.87 34.68
C ALA A 358 22.02 -5.96 33.56
N ILE A 359 20.85 -5.36 33.80
CA ILE A 359 20.17 -4.42 32.90
C ILE A 359 19.87 -3.11 33.64
N PRO A 360 19.90 -1.94 32.97
CA PRO A 360 19.48 -0.69 33.60
C PRO A 360 18.00 -0.70 33.98
N ASP A 361 17.65 -0.09 35.12
CA ASP A 361 16.25 0.03 35.58
C ASP A 361 15.38 0.79 34.56
N GLU A 362 15.99 1.73 33.84
CA GLU A 362 15.33 2.56 32.82
C GLU A 362 15.29 1.90 31.43
N TYR A 363 15.69 0.62 31.30
CA TYR A 363 15.67 -0.08 30.01
C TYR A 363 14.24 -0.48 29.61
N LEU A 364 13.78 0.07 28.50
CA LEU A 364 12.49 -0.19 27.89
C LEU A 364 12.63 -1.23 26.78
N VAL A 365 11.63 -2.10 26.66
CA VAL A 365 11.47 -3.03 25.53
C VAL A 365 10.15 -2.72 24.83
N HIS A 366 10.17 -2.74 23.50
CA HIS A 366 8.98 -2.57 22.67
C HIS A 366 8.49 -3.92 22.15
N ALA A 367 7.47 -4.49 22.80
CA ALA A 367 6.84 -5.76 22.45
C ALA A 367 5.51 -5.94 23.19
N GLU A 368 4.71 -6.93 22.80
CA GLU A 368 3.53 -7.30 23.57
C GLU A 368 3.91 -8.09 24.84
N LYS A 369 3.68 -7.52 26.03
CA LYS A 369 3.97 -8.17 27.33
C LYS A 369 3.42 -9.59 27.45
N VAL A 370 2.22 -9.81 26.91
CA VAL A 370 1.52 -11.10 26.97
C VAL A 370 2.23 -12.13 26.09
N GLU A 371 2.83 -11.71 24.98
CA GLU A 371 3.58 -12.58 24.08
C GLU A 371 4.96 -12.93 24.63
N LEU A 372 5.64 -12.00 25.33
CA LEU A 372 6.98 -12.25 25.86
C LEU A 372 7.00 -13.09 27.14
N ARG A 373 5.91 -13.13 27.91
CA ARG A 373 5.87 -13.81 29.21
C ARG A 373 6.26 -15.30 29.11
N PRO A 374 5.66 -16.12 28.23
CA PRO A 374 6.03 -17.54 28.11
C PRO A 374 7.49 -17.77 27.69
N LEU A 375 8.06 -16.87 26.88
CA LEU A 375 9.47 -16.93 26.47
C LEU A 375 10.38 -16.81 27.70
N PHE A 376 10.18 -15.75 28.52
CA PHE A 376 11.02 -15.53 29.69
C PHE A 376 10.74 -16.52 30.83
N GLU A 377 9.51 -17.00 31.00
CA GLU A 377 9.22 -18.08 31.96
C GLU A 377 10.02 -19.34 31.63
N THR A 378 10.06 -19.71 30.34
CA THR A 378 10.80 -20.88 29.87
C THR A 378 12.31 -20.69 30.06
N LEU A 379 12.86 -19.55 29.67
CA LEU A 379 14.30 -19.27 29.82
C LEU A 379 14.74 -19.26 31.29
N LEU A 380 13.99 -18.59 32.16
CA LEU A 380 14.30 -18.49 33.58
C LEU A 380 14.18 -19.85 34.27
N GLN A 381 13.17 -20.66 33.92
CA GLN A 381 13.02 -22.00 34.47
C GLN A 381 14.14 -22.94 34.00
N ASN A 382 14.50 -22.90 32.72
CA ASN A 382 15.63 -23.68 32.19
C ASN A 382 16.95 -23.32 32.87
N ALA A 383 17.17 -22.04 33.18
CA ALA A 383 18.36 -21.58 33.90
C ALA A 383 18.40 -22.11 35.35
N VAL A 384 17.26 -22.23 36.03
CA VAL A 384 17.17 -22.81 37.38
C VAL A 384 17.38 -24.32 37.37
N GLU A 385 16.87 -25.03 36.36
CA GLU A 385 16.93 -26.49 36.28
C GLU A 385 18.28 -27.01 35.73
N HIS A 386 19.13 -26.13 35.19
CA HIS A 386 20.38 -26.44 34.47
C HIS A 386 20.20 -27.50 33.36
N ASP A 387 18.99 -27.62 32.82
CA ASP A 387 18.66 -28.56 31.76
C ASP A 387 17.97 -27.81 30.61
N PRO A 388 18.68 -27.53 29.50
CA PRO A 388 18.11 -26.84 28.34
C PRO A 388 17.04 -27.67 27.61
N THR A 389 16.77 -28.91 28.05
CA THR A 389 15.82 -29.84 27.43
C THR A 389 14.60 -30.16 28.30
N ALA A 390 14.47 -29.55 29.48
CA ALA A 390 13.38 -29.83 30.40
C ALA A 390 12.01 -29.34 29.86
N PRO A 391 10.97 -30.21 29.80
CA PRO A 391 9.60 -29.79 29.48
C PRO A 391 8.95 -29.03 30.65
N LEU A 392 8.08 -28.05 30.34
CA LEU A 392 7.24 -27.25 31.26
C LEU A 392 6.37 -28.06 32.27
N ALA A 393 6.44 -29.38 32.32
CA ALA A 393 5.55 -30.21 33.12
C ALA A 393 6.27 -31.39 33.79
N ARG A 394 7.32 -31.12 34.58
CA ARG A 394 7.75 -32.03 35.66
C ARG A 394 8.28 -31.26 36.86
N THR A 395 7.40 -30.91 37.79
CA THR A 395 7.84 -30.80 39.20
C THR A 395 8.47 -32.13 39.57
N ARG A 396 9.80 -32.15 39.70
CA ARG A 396 10.54 -33.29 40.25
C ARG A 396 10.20 -33.40 41.74
N LYS A 397 9.06 -34.01 42.05
CA LYS A 397 8.88 -34.68 43.33
C LYS A 397 9.65 -35.99 43.25
N ASP A 398 10.57 -36.14 44.20
CA ASP A 398 11.20 -37.38 44.64
C ASP A 398 12.36 -37.87 43.74
N ASP A 399 13.60 -37.53 44.09
CA ASP A 399 14.53 -38.57 44.58
C ASP A 399 15.76 -37.98 45.29
N ASP A 400 16.10 -38.64 46.39
CA ASP A 400 17.19 -38.39 47.34
C ASP A 400 18.55 -38.38 46.60
N GLY A 401 19.14 -37.20 46.40
CA GLY A 401 20.41 -37.07 45.68
C GLY A 401 20.96 -35.64 45.66
N ASP A 402 21.58 -35.25 46.78
CA ASP A 402 22.70 -34.29 46.91
C ASP A 402 22.80 -33.23 45.79
N LEU A 403 21.91 -32.24 45.79
CA LEU A 403 22.19 -30.95 45.16
C LEU A 403 23.20 -30.24 46.06
N GLY A 404 24.37 -29.93 45.52
CA GLY A 404 25.43 -29.22 46.24
C GLY A 404 24.91 -27.90 46.82
N GLU A 405 25.43 -27.54 47.99
CA GLU A 405 25.03 -26.41 48.85
C GLU A 405 25.26 -24.99 48.25
N ASP A 406 25.43 -24.83 46.95
CA ASP A 406 25.62 -23.51 46.32
C ASP A 406 24.35 -23.12 45.55
N GLY A 407 23.65 -22.08 46.03
CA GLY A 407 22.47 -21.53 45.36
C GLY A 407 22.80 -21.01 43.95
N VAL A 408 21.90 -21.24 43.00
CA VAL A 408 22.06 -20.86 41.59
C VAL A 408 21.71 -19.38 41.42
N THR A 409 22.59 -18.59 40.80
CA THR A 409 22.30 -17.19 40.45
C THR A 409 21.99 -17.11 38.96
N VAL A 410 20.73 -16.81 38.62
CA VAL A 410 20.32 -16.56 37.24
C VAL A 410 20.55 -15.09 36.91
N THR A 411 21.43 -14.82 35.95
CA THR A 411 21.73 -13.46 35.50
C THR A 411 21.02 -13.17 34.17
N VAL A 412 20.33 -12.04 34.09
CA VAL A 412 19.75 -11.51 32.85
C VAL A 412 20.44 -10.20 32.49
N GLY A 413 21.00 -10.10 31.29
CA GLY A 413 21.72 -8.90 30.84
C GLY A 413 21.46 -8.56 29.36
N LEU A 414 22.04 -7.45 28.89
CA LEU A 414 21.90 -7.01 27.50
C LEU A 414 23.02 -7.57 26.60
N THR A 415 22.69 -7.94 25.37
CA THR A 415 23.70 -8.31 24.36
C THR A 415 24.28 -7.05 23.70
N PRO A 416 25.53 -7.09 23.19
CA PRO A 416 26.15 -5.95 22.51
C PRO A 416 25.44 -5.57 21.21
N GLU A 417 24.87 -6.56 20.51
CA GLU A 417 24.20 -6.44 19.23
C GLU A 417 22.78 -5.88 19.37
N GLY A 418 22.23 -5.77 20.58
CA GLY A 418 20.85 -5.36 20.87
C GLY A 418 19.95 -6.58 21.04
N GLY A 419 19.68 -6.91 22.30
CA GLY A 419 19.09 -8.19 22.70
C GLY A 419 19.24 -8.42 24.20
N VAL A 420 18.81 -9.58 24.67
CA VAL A 420 18.85 -10.01 26.07
C VAL A 420 19.45 -11.41 26.16
N TYR A 421 20.29 -11.64 27.17
CA TYR A 421 20.79 -12.98 27.48
C TYR A 421 20.35 -13.43 28.87
N VAL A 422 20.21 -14.74 29.05
CA VAL A 422 19.94 -15.42 30.32
C VAL A 422 21.03 -16.47 30.54
N THR A 423 21.66 -16.45 31.71
CA THR A 423 22.74 -17.37 32.09
C THR A 423 22.63 -17.77 33.55
N ASP A 424 23.18 -18.92 33.92
CA ASP A 424 23.15 -19.52 35.26
C ASP A 424 24.42 -19.22 36.10
N GLY A 425 25.24 -18.25 35.67
CA GLY A 425 26.52 -17.87 36.29
C GLY A 425 26.90 -16.40 36.10
N ASP A 426 27.93 -15.98 36.84
CA ASP A 426 28.36 -14.59 37.12
C ASP A 426 28.90 -13.81 35.89
N GLY A 427 28.10 -13.61 34.84
CA GLY A 427 28.23 -12.52 33.86
C GLY A 427 29.66 -12.16 33.38
N GLY A 428 30.36 -13.09 32.71
CA GLY A 428 31.60 -12.81 31.96
C GLY A 428 31.36 -12.55 30.46
N THR A 429 32.00 -11.54 29.89
CA THR A 429 32.03 -11.28 28.43
C THR A 429 32.66 -12.46 27.65
N PRO A 430 32.08 -12.91 26.51
CA PRO A 430 32.61 -14.04 25.74
C PRO A 430 33.93 -13.72 25.02
N ASP A 431 34.83 -14.72 24.98
CA ASP A 431 35.87 -14.85 23.94
C ASP A 431 35.46 -16.02 23.02
N SER A 432 35.74 -15.86 21.73
CA SER A 432 35.12 -16.51 20.57
C SER A 432 35.03 -18.05 20.51
N ASP A 433 33.99 -18.49 19.76
CA ASP A 433 33.85 -19.74 18.99
C ASP A 433 32.96 -20.87 19.56
N ARG A 434 31.64 -20.70 19.39
CA ARG A 434 30.68 -21.63 18.74
C ARG A 434 29.23 -21.17 18.94
N SER A 435 28.64 -20.52 17.95
CA SER A 435 27.20 -20.24 17.88
C SER A 435 26.49 -21.41 17.21
N ILE A 436 25.56 -22.07 17.90
CA ILE A 436 24.53 -22.87 17.23
C ILE A 436 23.40 -21.90 16.92
N VAL A 437 23.37 -21.41 15.68
CA VAL A 437 22.28 -20.57 15.16
C VAL A 437 21.16 -21.49 14.70
N LEU A 438 19.98 -21.34 15.29
CA LEU A 438 18.76 -21.97 14.79
C LEU A 438 18.22 -21.11 13.64
N ASP A 439 18.83 -21.23 12.46
CA ASP A 439 18.43 -20.47 11.27
C ASP A 439 17.16 -21.07 10.65
N ASN A 440 16.10 -20.25 10.57
CA ASN A 440 14.88 -20.55 9.84
C ASN A 440 15.10 -20.35 8.33
N ALA A 441 15.56 -21.41 7.63
CA ALA A 441 15.22 -21.64 6.23
C ALA A 441 15.60 -23.04 5.69
N ASP A 442 16.68 -23.69 6.16
CA ASP A 442 17.19 -24.89 5.47
C ASP A 442 17.90 -25.95 6.36
N ALA A 443 17.73 -25.91 7.69
CA ALA A 443 18.30 -26.94 8.57
C ALA A 443 17.20 -27.88 9.10
N GLU A 444 17.37 -29.20 8.91
CA GLU A 444 16.57 -30.22 9.58
C GLU A 444 16.64 -29.99 11.10
N THR A 445 15.52 -29.53 11.70
CA THR A 445 15.36 -29.36 13.15
C THR A 445 15.72 -30.66 13.86
N PRO A 446 16.73 -30.67 14.77
CA PRO A 446 17.14 -31.87 15.49
C PRO A 446 16.03 -32.44 16.40
N ASP A 447 15.89 -33.76 16.44
CA ASP A 447 14.88 -34.55 17.20
C ASP A 447 14.82 -34.23 18.72
N TRP A 448 15.81 -33.55 19.29
CA TRP A 448 15.88 -33.23 20.72
C TRP A 448 15.20 -31.89 21.12
N ALA A 449 14.70 -31.10 20.16
CA ALA A 449 14.07 -29.79 20.37
C ALA A 449 12.59 -29.82 20.87
N SER A 450 12.08 -30.97 21.31
CA SER A 450 10.65 -31.29 21.19
C SER A 450 9.71 -30.97 22.37
N ALA A 451 9.99 -30.01 23.26
CA ALA A 451 8.95 -29.56 24.21
C ALA A 451 9.06 -28.12 24.76
N GLY A 452 10.25 -27.63 25.12
CA GLY A 452 10.43 -26.28 25.70
C GLY A 452 10.91 -25.21 24.72
N LEU A 453 11.84 -25.57 23.81
CA LEU A 453 12.44 -24.63 22.85
C LEU A 453 11.47 -24.18 21.76
N GLY A 454 10.46 -24.98 21.42
CA GLY A 454 9.48 -24.62 20.40
C GLY A 454 8.67 -23.35 20.73
N ILE A 455 8.45 -23.04 22.01
CA ILE A 455 7.77 -21.80 22.43
C ILE A 455 8.70 -20.60 22.24
N ILE A 456 9.98 -20.76 22.58
CA ILE A 456 10.99 -19.70 22.44
C ILE A 456 11.19 -19.37 20.96
N ASP A 457 11.37 -20.38 20.10
CA ASP A 457 11.50 -20.20 18.65
C ASP A 457 10.25 -19.57 18.03
N ASP A 458 9.05 -20.03 18.43
CA ASP A 458 7.79 -19.49 17.93
C ASP A 458 7.61 -18.00 18.26
N ILE A 459 7.93 -17.60 19.50
CA ILE A 459 7.79 -16.21 19.94
C ILE A 459 8.89 -15.34 19.30
N ALA A 460 10.13 -15.83 19.27
CA ALA A 460 11.23 -15.11 18.63
C ALA A 460 10.97 -14.89 17.13
N ALA A 461 10.55 -15.92 16.40
CA ALA A 461 10.27 -15.82 14.97
C ALA A 461 9.11 -14.85 14.65
N ARG A 462 8.10 -14.74 15.52
CA ARG A 462 7.02 -13.76 15.37
C ARG A 462 7.46 -12.31 15.58
N ASN A 463 8.54 -12.10 16.33
CA ASN A 463 9.09 -10.79 16.66
C ASN A 463 10.32 -10.42 15.79
N ASP A 464 10.66 -11.22 14.76
CA ASP A 464 11.90 -11.08 13.98
C ASP A 464 13.18 -11.17 14.86
N TRP A 465 13.13 -11.94 15.94
CA TRP A 465 14.25 -12.14 16.88
C TRP A 465 15.00 -13.44 16.60
N PHE A 466 16.28 -13.46 16.99
CA PHE A 466 17.15 -14.61 16.81
C PHE A 466 17.49 -15.23 18.17
N VAL A 467 17.44 -16.55 18.25
CA VAL A 467 17.77 -17.28 19.47
C VAL A 467 19.04 -18.07 19.24
N SER A 468 20.01 -17.89 20.13
CA SER A 468 21.24 -18.66 20.11
C SER A 468 21.56 -19.21 21.49
N ILE A 469 22.28 -20.34 21.50
CA ILE A 469 22.81 -20.94 22.72
C ILE A 469 24.33 -20.93 22.59
N THR A 470 24.99 -20.29 23.54
CA THR A 470 26.45 -20.20 23.62
C THR A 470 26.96 -20.86 24.89
N GLU A 471 28.10 -21.56 24.78
CA GLU A 471 28.84 -22.04 25.95
C GLU A 471 29.76 -20.92 26.43
N SER A 472 29.71 -20.58 27.71
CA SER A 472 30.62 -19.63 28.37
C SER A 472 31.49 -20.35 29.41
N GLU A 473 32.53 -19.69 29.93
CA GLU A 473 33.33 -20.25 31.03
C GLU A 473 32.50 -20.53 32.30
N ASP A 474 31.33 -19.89 32.42
CA ASP A 474 30.46 -19.89 33.60
C ASP A 474 29.17 -20.70 33.44
N GLY A 475 28.88 -21.26 32.25
CA GLY A 475 27.66 -22.04 32.02
C GLY A 475 27.06 -21.90 30.62
N ILE A 476 25.79 -22.34 30.48
CA ILE A 476 25.02 -22.24 29.24
C ILE A 476 24.33 -20.88 29.19
N ARG A 477 24.56 -20.13 28.12
CA ARG A 477 23.96 -18.82 27.91
C ARG A 477 22.96 -18.88 26.76
N PHE A 478 21.73 -18.51 27.05
CA PHE A 478 20.70 -18.28 26.04
C PHE A 478 20.73 -16.81 25.63
N GLU A 479 20.83 -16.52 24.35
CA GLU A 479 20.77 -15.16 23.81
C GLU A 479 19.54 -15.03 22.92
N VAL A 480 18.79 -13.95 23.14
CA VAL A 480 17.68 -13.52 22.29
C VAL A 480 18.08 -12.17 21.72
N ASP A 481 18.53 -12.17 20.48
CA ASP A 481 19.05 -11.01 19.78
C ASP A 481 17.99 -10.37 18.88
N ASN A 482 18.29 -9.14 18.47
CA ASN A 482 17.41 -8.28 17.71
C ASN A 482 16.14 -7.87 18.49
N CYS A 483 16.21 -7.74 19.82
CA CYS A 483 15.11 -7.17 20.60
C CYS A 483 15.06 -5.64 20.44
N LEU A 484 13.86 -5.07 20.22
CA LEU A 484 13.67 -3.62 20.28
C LEU A 484 13.80 -3.14 21.72
N GLY A 485 14.87 -2.43 22.01
CA GLY A 485 15.05 -1.92 23.36
C GLY A 485 15.93 -0.68 23.44
N VAL A 486 15.63 0.15 24.41
CA VAL A 486 16.22 1.48 24.56
C VAL A 486 16.29 1.88 26.03
N CYS A 487 17.41 2.46 26.45
CA CYS A 487 17.46 3.10 27.76
C CYS A 487 16.69 4.41 27.69
N GLU A 488 15.70 4.60 28.58
CA GLU A 488 14.98 5.86 28.67
C GLU A 488 15.96 6.99 29.04
N GLN A 489 16.18 7.91 28.09
CA GLN A 489 17.03 9.08 28.26
C GLN A 489 16.31 10.33 27.74
N PRO A 490 16.56 11.51 28.34
CA PRO A 490 16.03 12.75 27.80
C PRO A 490 16.55 12.96 26.39
N ALA A 491 15.64 13.15 25.42
CA ALA A 491 16.01 13.34 24.04
C ALA A 491 16.93 14.58 23.90
N PRO A 492 18.05 14.48 23.19
CA PRO A 492 18.96 15.61 22.99
C PRO A 492 18.25 16.74 22.24
N GLU A 493 18.55 17.98 22.61
CA GLU A 493 17.95 19.17 22.00
C GLU A 493 18.63 19.52 20.65
N PRO A 494 17.86 19.88 19.61
CA PRO A 494 18.41 20.34 18.34
C PRO A 494 18.97 21.77 18.45
N ARG A 495 20.07 22.03 17.75
CA ARG A 495 20.74 23.34 17.73
C ARG A 495 20.61 24.08 16.40
N VAL A 496 21.08 23.42 15.34
CA VAL A 496 21.24 24.05 14.03
C VAL A 496 20.76 23.07 12.97
N ASP A 497 19.80 23.53 12.19
CA ASP A 497 19.27 22.80 11.05
C ASP A 497 20.24 22.84 9.88
N GLN A 498 20.28 21.75 9.12
CA GLN A 498 21.10 21.53 7.94
C GLN A 498 20.17 21.17 6.78
N ASP A 499 20.42 21.79 5.63
CA ASP A 499 19.70 21.44 4.40
C ASP A 499 20.25 20.13 3.82
N LEU A 500 19.36 19.31 3.25
CA LEU A 500 19.76 18.22 2.37
C LEU A 500 20.23 18.80 1.03
N THR A 501 21.49 18.58 0.68
CA THR A 501 22.15 19.27 -0.45
C THR A 501 22.57 18.35 -1.58
N ASP A 502 22.75 17.06 -1.29
CA ASP A 502 23.38 16.11 -2.20
C ASP A 502 22.39 15.00 -2.58
N VAL A 503 22.51 14.51 -3.81
CA VAL A 503 21.74 13.39 -4.34
C VAL A 503 22.71 12.36 -4.87
N GLY A 504 22.57 11.13 -4.41
CA GLY A 504 23.40 10.02 -4.81
C GLY A 504 22.64 8.71 -4.90
N THR A 505 23.43 7.67 -5.11
CA THR A 505 23.00 6.29 -5.20
C THR A 505 23.97 5.48 -4.34
N VAL A 506 23.42 4.59 -3.52
CA VAL A 506 24.19 3.53 -2.87
C VAL A 506 23.86 2.25 -3.61
N GLY A 507 24.88 1.46 -3.89
CA GLY A 507 24.69 0.22 -4.61
C GLY A 507 24.60 0.36 -6.12
N THR A 508 24.11 -0.70 -6.77
CA THR A 508 23.94 -0.73 -8.22
C THR A 508 22.47 -0.66 -8.58
N LEU A 509 22.07 0.40 -9.27
CA LEU A 509 20.70 0.57 -9.77
C LEU A 509 20.63 0.24 -11.26
N GLU A 510 19.59 -0.49 -11.67
CA GLU A 510 19.30 -0.76 -13.07
C GLU A 510 18.61 0.42 -13.75
N LYS A 511 17.86 1.21 -12.97
CA LYS A 511 17.14 2.39 -13.42
C LYS A 511 17.46 3.60 -12.55
N GLU A 512 17.89 4.69 -13.18
CA GLU A 512 18.16 5.93 -12.47
C GLU A 512 16.87 6.59 -11.99
N GLY A 513 16.76 6.78 -10.69
CA GLY A 513 15.65 7.51 -10.05
C GLY A 513 15.84 9.02 -10.02
N TYR A 514 14.79 9.76 -9.66
CA TYR A 514 14.76 11.23 -9.60
C TYR A 514 14.40 11.76 -8.22
N VAL A 515 14.62 13.07 -8.04
CA VAL A 515 14.35 13.79 -6.79
C VAL A 515 13.72 15.14 -7.14
N GLU A 516 12.60 15.44 -6.51
CA GLU A 516 11.95 16.76 -6.55
C GLU A 516 11.81 17.30 -5.13
N HIS A 517 11.97 18.62 -4.97
CA HIS A 517 11.88 19.28 -3.67
C HIS A 517 11.11 20.60 -3.78
N ASP A 518 10.03 20.71 -3.00
CA ASP A 518 9.34 21.98 -2.76
C ASP A 518 9.73 22.56 -1.40
N SER A 519 10.66 23.51 -1.43
CA SER A 519 11.14 24.24 -0.25
C SER A 519 10.05 25.04 0.49
N VAL A 520 8.92 25.37 -0.15
CA VAL A 520 7.85 26.14 0.50
C VAL A 520 7.00 25.25 1.39
N SER A 521 6.67 24.05 0.92
CA SER A 521 5.90 23.06 1.69
C SER A 521 6.79 22.10 2.51
N ASN A 522 8.12 22.16 2.35
CA ASN A 522 9.08 21.19 2.87
C ASN A 522 8.68 19.76 2.50
N GLU A 523 8.41 19.57 1.21
CA GLU A 523 8.01 18.29 0.61
C GLU A 523 9.10 17.79 -0.34
N TRP A 524 9.48 16.52 -0.18
CA TRP A 524 10.41 15.82 -1.04
C TRP A 524 9.72 14.67 -1.73
N VAL A 525 9.90 14.54 -3.04
CA VAL A 525 9.51 13.36 -3.82
C VAL A 525 10.78 12.68 -4.27
N VAL A 526 10.98 11.42 -3.87
CA VAL A 526 12.17 10.65 -4.20
C VAL A 526 11.72 9.35 -4.85
N ALA A 527 12.16 9.11 -6.08
CA ALA A 527 11.95 7.85 -6.77
C ALA A 527 13.24 7.03 -6.73
N GLY A 528 13.16 5.81 -6.21
CA GLY A 528 14.30 4.91 -6.04
C GLY A 528 14.08 3.53 -6.63
N ASP A 529 15.13 3.01 -7.25
CA ASP A 529 15.30 1.61 -7.66
C ASP A 529 16.20 0.90 -6.63
N GLY A 530 16.31 -0.42 -6.71
CA GLY A 530 17.33 -1.21 -6.01
C GLY A 530 16.83 -2.57 -5.53
N ALA A 531 17.75 -3.48 -5.20
CA ALA A 531 17.46 -4.78 -4.60
C ALA A 531 16.95 -4.69 -3.15
N GLY A 532 17.22 -3.57 -2.46
CA GLY A 532 16.71 -3.32 -1.11
C GLY A 532 17.80 -2.92 -0.12
N ILE A 533 17.40 -2.86 1.15
CA ILE A 533 18.24 -2.50 2.29
C ILE A 533 17.99 -3.56 3.37
N ARG A 534 18.49 -4.79 3.19
CA ARG A 534 18.31 -5.90 4.15
C ARG A 534 19.37 -6.97 3.91
N GLY A 535 19.92 -7.54 4.99
CA GLY A 535 20.98 -8.54 4.87
C GLY A 535 22.20 -7.94 4.16
N GLN A 536 22.64 -8.60 3.07
CA GLN A 536 23.71 -8.09 2.22
C GLN A 536 23.25 -7.01 1.24
N ASP A 537 21.96 -6.96 0.89
CA ASP A 537 21.44 -5.99 -0.09
C ASP A 537 21.47 -4.57 0.47
N ASN A 538 22.00 -3.63 -0.31
CA ASN A 538 22.13 -2.23 0.08
C ASN A 538 22.07 -1.27 -1.13
N ASP A 539 21.04 -1.45 -1.96
CA ASP A 539 20.83 -0.71 -3.21
C ASP A 539 19.64 0.25 -3.08
N PHE A 540 19.89 1.56 -3.18
CA PHE A 540 18.83 2.57 -3.06
C PHE A 540 19.24 3.96 -3.58
N LYS A 541 18.23 4.80 -3.83
CA LYS A 541 18.41 6.24 -4.09
C LYS A 541 18.51 7.01 -2.79
N PHE A 542 19.50 7.90 -2.67
CA PHE A 542 19.79 8.60 -1.42
C PHE A 542 19.88 10.12 -1.60
N VAL A 543 19.11 10.87 -0.81
CA VAL A 543 19.16 12.35 -0.74
C VAL A 543 19.72 12.72 0.62
N TYR A 544 20.88 13.35 0.69
CA TYR A 544 21.63 13.44 1.93
C TYR A 544 22.38 14.77 2.11
N THR A 545 22.89 14.94 3.33
CA THR A 545 23.92 15.92 3.68
C THR A 545 24.96 15.25 4.58
N THR A 546 26.12 15.88 4.75
CA THR A 546 27.26 15.32 5.50
C THR A 546 27.46 16.06 6.82
N VAL A 547 27.53 15.34 7.94
CA VAL A 547 27.56 15.92 9.31
C VAL A 547 28.62 15.23 10.18
N GLU A 548 29.36 16.00 11.01
CA GLU A 548 30.43 15.51 11.91
C GLU A 548 30.08 15.62 13.42
N ARG A 549 28.82 15.91 13.74
CA ARG A 549 28.37 16.16 15.12
C ARG A 549 27.31 15.15 15.51
N PRO A 550 27.01 15.02 16.81
CA PRO A 550 25.72 14.51 17.23
C PRO A 550 24.63 15.11 16.34
N THR A 551 23.82 14.25 15.74
CA THR A 551 22.93 14.65 14.65
C THR A 551 21.61 13.90 14.74
N ARG A 552 20.58 14.54 14.25
CA ARG A 552 19.23 14.02 14.15
C ARG A 552 18.74 14.22 12.74
N ILE A 553 18.00 13.23 12.25
CA ILE A 553 17.12 13.37 11.11
C ILE A 553 15.71 13.00 11.52
N GLU A 554 14.75 13.83 11.18
CA GLU A 554 13.33 13.56 11.46
C GLU A 554 12.43 14.07 10.33
N GLY A 555 11.25 13.49 10.23
CA GLY A 555 10.23 13.91 9.29
C GLY A 555 9.10 12.91 9.18
N ARG A 556 8.23 13.13 8.20
CA ARG A 556 7.06 12.30 7.93
C ARG A 556 7.17 11.62 6.57
N VAL A 557 6.89 10.32 6.51
CA VAL A 557 6.64 9.62 5.24
C VAL A 557 5.16 9.71 4.93
N VAL A 558 4.78 10.38 3.84
CA VAL A 558 3.39 10.59 3.45
C VAL A 558 2.84 9.43 2.64
N ASN A 559 3.67 8.88 1.74
CA ASN A 559 3.31 7.78 0.87
C ASN A 559 4.57 7.12 0.29
N ILE A 560 4.43 5.86 -0.11
CA ILE A 560 5.35 5.15 -1.01
C ILE A 560 4.54 4.28 -1.98
N ASP A 561 4.92 4.28 -3.27
CA ASP A 561 4.36 3.39 -4.28
C ASP A 561 4.53 1.91 -3.89
N HIS A 562 3.46 1.13 -4.03
CA HIS A 562 3.49 -0.32 -3.83
C HIS A 562 4.08 -1.01 -5.08
N VAL A 563 5.40 -0.98 -5.22
CA VAL A 563 6.11 -1.80 -6.22
C VAL A 563 6.24 -3.23 -5.72
N ALA A 564 6.54 -3.40 -4.43
CA ALA A 564 6.53 -4.67 -3.71
C ALA A 564 6.21 -4.44 -2.23
N ASP A 565 5.83 -5.48 -1.49
CA ASP A 565 5.39 -5.38 -0.09
C ASP A 565 6.40 -4.73 0.84
N TYR A 566 7.70 -4.92 0.55
CA TYR A 566 8.82 -4.40 1.32
C TYR A 566 9.58 -3.29 0.58
N SER A 567 8.98 -2.62 -0.42
CA SER A 567 9.55 -1.36 -0.94
C SER A 567 9.76 -0.40 0.24
N LYS A 568 10.88 0.32 0.25
CA LYS A 568 11.38 1.04 1.43
C LYS A 568 11.43 2.54 1.17
N SER A 569 10.93 3.32 2.12
CA SER A 569 11.11 4.77 2.18
C SER A 569 11.33 5.20 3.62
N GLY A 570 12.44 5.88 3.90
CA GLY A 570 12.75 6.26 5.27
C GLY A 570 13.93 7.18 5.42
N PHE A 571 14.32 7.38 6.68
CA PHE A 571 15.37 8.28 7.12
C PHE A 571 16.56 7.44 7.55
N MET A 572 17.75 7.85 7.13
CA MET A 572 18.96 7.05 7.31
C MET A 572 20.14 7.91 7.78
N ILE A 573 20.95 7.32 8.67
CA ILE A 573 22.29 7.79 9.02
C ILE A 573 23.27 6.65 8.69
N ARG A 574 24.33 6.94 7.94
CA ARG A 574 25.33 5.96 7.50
C ARG A 574 26.74 6.51 7.42
N ASP A 575 27.76 5.64 7.54
CA ASP A 575 29.17 6.05 7.64
C ASP A 575 29.79 6.52 6.30
N SER A 576 29.42 5.90 5.18
CA SER A 576 29.90 6.21 3.84
C SER A 576 28.85 5.87 2.79
N LEU A 577 29.11 6.14 1.50
CA LEU A 577 28.23 5.72 0.40
C LEU A 577 28.53 4.31 -0.13
N ASP A 578 29.42 3.55 0.52
CA ASP A 578 29.80 2.20 0.10
C ASP A 578 28.69 1.20 0.44
N GLU A 579 28.52 0.15 -0.37
CA GLU A 579 27.50 -0.89 -0.14
C GLU A 579 27.64 -1.60 1.22
N ASP A 580 28.85 -1.67 1.77
CA ASP A 580 29.18 -2.35 3.03
C ASP A 580 29.10 -1.45 4.27
N ALA A 581 28.80 -0.16 4.10
CA ALA A 581 28.71 0.85 5.15
C ALA A 581 27.81 0.44 6.33
N THR A 582 28.18 0.83 7.55
CA THR A 582 27.30 0.76 8.70
C THR A 582 26.19 1.80 8.59
N TYR A 583 25.00 1.48 9.09
CA TYR A 583 23.85 2.37 9.01
C TYR A 583 22.80 2.10 10.08
N ALA A 584 21.99 3.14 10.30
CA ALA A 584 20.70 3.07 10.95
C ALA A 584 19.65 3.64 10.00
N TYR A 585 18.50 2.97 9.92
CA TYR A 585 17.36 3.42 9.15
C TYR A 585 16.06 3.20 9.91
N ALA A 586 15.15 4.16 9.77
CA ALA A 586 13.77 4.05 10.21
C ALA A 586 12.84 4.57 9.11
N GLY A 587 11.84 3.79 8.74
CA GLY A 587 10.93 4.17 7.66
C GLY A 587 9.70 3.32 7.51
N ALA A 588 8.99 3.56 6.43
CA ALA A 588 7.74 2.91 6.08
C ALA A 588 7.91 1.94 4.90
N THR A 589 7.06 0.94 4.89
CA THR A 589 6.79 0.03 3.78
C THR A 589 5.32 0.17 3.36
N PRO A 590 4.95 -0.10 2.10
CA PRO A 590 3.58 0.10 1.61
C PRO A 590 2.55 -0.83 2.26
N ARG A 591 2.97 -2.01 2.76
CA ARG A 591 2.05 -3.03 3.33
C ARG A 591 2.44 -3.59 4.69
N ARG A 592 3.70 -3.46 5.10
CA ARG A 592 4.24 -4.08 6.32
C ARG A 592 4.40 -3.11 7.49
N GLY A 593 4.02 -1.84 7.29
CA GLY A 593 4.08 -0.83 8.34
C GLY A 593 5.47 -0.24 8.46
N THR A 594 5.95 -0.11 9.69
CA THR A 594 7.25 0.49 10.00
C THR A 594 8.35 -0.57 9.95
N GLU A 595 9.48 -0.24 9.32
CA GLU A 595 10.67 -1.09 9.30
C GLU A 595 11.85 -0.31 9.89
N LEU A 596 12.53 -0.93 10.85
CA LEU A 596 13.80 -0.46 11.41
C LEU A 596 14.92 -1.36 10.90
N LEU A 597 16.01 -0.77 10.44
CA LEU A 597 17.13 -1.48 9.85
C LEU A 597 18.44 -1.01 10.46
N TRP A 598 19.30 -1.96 10.80
CA TRP A 598 20.58 -1.70 11.44
C TRP A 598 21.67 -2.50 10.75
N ARG A 599 22.83 -1.88 10.53
CA ARG A 599 24.07 -2.60 10.27
C ARG A 599 25.13 -2.08 11.23
N THR A 600 25.39 -2.84 12.28
CA THR A 600 26.24 -2.48 13.44
C THR A 600 27.72 -2.48 13.10
N HIS A 601 28.15 -3.38 12.21
CA HIS A 601 29.52 -3.55 11.77
C HIS A 601 29.65 -3.50 10.24
N ARG A 602 30.77 -2.95 9.75
CA ARG A 602 31.00 -2.82 8.31
C ARG A 602 31.08 -4.21 7.65
N GLY A 603 30.31 -4.39 6.59
CA GLY A 603 30.28 -5.63 5.79
C GLY A 603 29.55 -6.82 6.43
N THR A 604 28.90 -6.66 7.58
CA THR A 604 27.99 -7.68 8.12
C THR A 604 26.59 -7.57 7.51
N ASP A 605 25.77 -8.59 7.71
CA ASP A 605 24.36 -8.52 7.36
C ASP A 605 23.67 -7.37 8.12
N GLY A 606 22.80 -6.65 7.42
CA GLY A 606 21.87 -5.72 8.05
C GLY A 606 20.70 -6.49 8.67
N THR A 607 20.41 -6.21 9.95
CA THR A 607 19.24 -6.74 10.64
C THR A 607 18.02 -5.85 10.35
N SER A 608 16.85 -6.47 10.33
CA SER A 608 15.56 -5.79 10.10
C SER A 608 14.60 -6.14 11.22
N GLN A 609 13.73 -5.20 11.55
CA GLN A 609 12.56 -5.42 12.39
C GLN A 609 11.34 -4.72 11.81
N THR A 610 10.27 -5.48 11.67
CA THR A 610 9.00 -4.98 11.15
C THR A 610 8.02 -4.79 12.30
N LEU A 611 7.62 -3.54 12.51
CA LEU A 611 6.49 -3.22 13.36
C LEU A 611 5.24 -3.24 12.49
N GLU A 612 4.53 -4.38 12.49
CA GLU A 612 3.25 -4.58 11.80
C GLU A 612 2.13 -3.76 12.44
N VAL A 613 2.22 -2.44 12.31
CA VAL A 613 1.12 -1.49 12.45
C VAL A 613 0.45 -1.30 11.08
N ASP A 614 -0.83 -0.91 11.08
CA ASP A 614 -1.49 -0.42 9.86
C ASP A 614 -0.56 0.59 9.17
N PRO A 615 -0.18 0.41 7.89
CA PRO A 615 0.73 1.31 7.21
C PRO A 615 0.32 2.77 7.43
N PHE A 616 1.27 3.60 7.83
CA PHE A 616 1.07 5.02 8.18
C PHE A 616 0.23 5.31 9.44
N ALA A 617 -0.09 4.32 10.27
CA ALA A 617 -0.61 4.58 11.63
C ALA A 617 0.43 5.32 12.49
N VAL A 618 1.70 5.02 12.26
CA VAL A 618 2.87 5.79 12.68
C VAL A 618 3.57 6.20 11.39
N ASP A 619 3.63 7.50 11.10
CA ASP A 619 4.18 8.01 9.86
C ASP A 619 5.28 9.06 10.07
N TRP A 620 5.61 9.38 11.33
CA TRP A 620 6.75 10.19 11.70
C TRP A 620 7.88 9.34 12.25
N TYR A 621 9.06 9.59 11.72
CA TYR A 621 10.28 8.83 12.02
C TYR A 621 11.39 9.80 12.38
N ARG A 622 12.23 9.36 13.32
CA ARG A 622 13.41 10.10 13.73
C ARG A 622 14.54 9.16 14.10
N VAL A 623 15.74 9.50 13.66
CA VAL A 623 16.97 8.79 14.02
C VAL A 623 17.94 9.79 14.61
N ASP A 624 18.36 9.53 15.85
CA ASP A 624 19.34 10.34 16.58
C ASP A 624 20.66 9.59 16.64
N ARG A 625 21.78 10.28 16.43
CA ARG A 625 23.14 9.76 16.67
C ARG A 625 23.83 10.59 17.75
N VAL A 626 24.23 9.93 18.82
CA VAL A 626 25.05 10.51 19.91
C VAL A 626 26.22 9.57 20.20
N GLY A 627 27.41 9.94 19.71
CA GLY A 627 28.58 9.06 19.75
C GLY A 627 28.40 7.84 18.85
N ASP A 628 28.56 6.65 19.42
CA ASP A 628 28.36 5.35 18.78
C ASP A 628 26.91 4.83 18.93
N ARG A 629 26.04 5.55 19.65
CA ARG A 629 24.64 5.16 19.84
C ARG A 629 23.73 5.81 18.81
N LEU A 630 22.90 4.99 18.18
CA LEU A 630 21.84 5.43 17.29
C LEU A 630 20.48 4.98 17.83
N THR A 631 19.58 5.93 18.00
CA THR A 631 18.26 5.72 18.59
C THR A 631 17.17 5.98 17.55
N ALA A 632 16.28 5.02 17.34
CA ALA A 632 15.10 5.17 16.51
C ALA A 632 13.90 5.61 17.35
N TRP A 633 13.20 6.63 16.86
CA TRP A 633 12.02 7.20 17.49
C TRP A 633 10.86 7.26 16.52
N LEU A 634 9.67 7.02 17.04
CA LEU A 634 8.43 7.00 16.30
C LEU A 634 7.45 8.05 16.85
N SER A 635 6.59 8.58 15.98
CA SER A 635 5.53 9.50 16.38
C SER A 635 4.31 9.38 15.46
N THR A 636 3.13 9.71 16.02
CA THR A 636 1.86 9.77 15.27
C THR A 636 1.45 11.21 14.94
N ASP A 637 2.08 12.20 15.56
CA ASP A 637 1.71 13.62 15.45
C ASP A 637 2.89 14.56 15.17
N GLY A 638 4.12 14.03 15.17
CA GLY A 638 5.37 14.79 15.01
C GLY A 638 5.74 15.65 16.23
N GLN A 639 4.99 15.54 17.34
CA GLN A 639 5.20 16.31 18.58
C GLN A 639 5.59 15.39 19.74
N THR A 640 4.87 14.29 19.90
CA THR A 640 5.09 13.28 20.93
C THR A 640 5.89 12.15 20.34
N TRP A 641 7.13 11.99 20.79
CA TRP A 641 8.06 11.00 20.28
C TRP A 641 8.30 9.89 21.30
N GLU A 642 8.19 8.66 20.83
CA GLU A 642 8.46 7.45 21.61
C GLU A 642 9.75 6.80 21.11
N PRO A 643 10.74 6.55 22.00
CA PRO A 643 11.93 5.81 21.63
C PRO A 643 11.57 4.33 21.54
N VAL A 644 12.01 3.66 20.47
CA VAL A 644 11.62 2.27 20.21
C VAL A 644 12.80 1.32 20.28
N ASP A 645 13.95 1.73 19.73
CA ASP A 645 15.15 0.89 19.73
C ASP A 645 16.41 1.76 19.72
N GLU A 646 17.48 1.26 20.32
CA GLU A 646 18.79 1.89 20.33
C GLU A 646 19.90 0.85 20.13
N ARG A 647 20.77 1.11 19.15
CA ARG A 647 21.92 0.24 18.85
C ARG A 647 23.23 0.98 18.98
N ARG A 648 24.26 0.25 19.40
CA ARG A 648 25.65 0.70 19.23
C ARG A 648 26.12 0.30 17.85
N ILE A 649 26.62 1.26 17.09
CA ILE A 649 27.04 1.07 15.72
C ILE A 649 28.46 1.64 15.58
N GLU A 650 29.34 0.88 14.93
CA GLU A 650 30.66 1.35 14.56
C GLU A 650 30.54 2.33 13.38
N ILE A 651 30.23 3.59 13.71
CA ILE A 651 29.98 4.65 12.72
C ILE A 651 30.99 5.80 12.87
N ASP A 652 31.80 5.99 11.84
CA ASP A 652 32.83 7.04 11.78
C ASP A 652 32.29 8.38 11.26
N ASP A 653 32.95 9.48 11.64
CA ASP A 653 32.70 10.80 11.09
C ASP A 653 33.50 11.06 9.80
N PRO A 654 32.95 11.84 8.85
CA PRO A 654 31.59 12.39 8.86
C PRO A 654 30.54 11.36 8.43
N VAL A 655 29.32 11.50 8.95
CA VAL A 655 28.18 10.67 8.54
C VAL A 655 27.35 11.32 7.44
N TYR A 656 26.68 10.48 6.68
CA TYR A 656 25.74 10.84 5.65
C TYR A 656 24.33 10.65 6.20
N VAL A 657 23.56 11.74 6.22
CA VAL A 657 22.24 11.80 6.85
C VAL A 657 21.22 12.20 5.81
N GLY A 658 20.18 11.40 5.60
CA GLY A 658 19.30 11.60 4.45
C GLY A 658 18.07 10.71 4.33
N LEU A 659 17.40 10.84 3.19
CA LEU A 659 16.22 10.09 2.76
C LEU A 659 16.66 8.94 1.85
N ALA A 660 16.26 7.72 2.18
CA ALA A 660 16.55 6.52 1.40
C ALA A 660 15.27 5.93 0.80
N VAL A 661 15.31 5.61 -0.50
CA VAL A 661 14.20 4.96 -1.21
C VAL A 661 14.70 3.80 -2.06
N SER A 662 14.10 2.62 -1.89
CA SER A 662 14.39 1.43 -2.68
C SER A 662 13.10 0.71 -3.07
N SER A 663 13.00 0.29 -4.32
CA SER A 663 11.84 -0.45 -4.81
C SER A 663 11.81 -1.90 -4.37
N ILE A 664 12.97 -2.46 -3.99
CA ILE A 664 13.30 -3.90 -3.83
C ILE A 664 13.11 -4.75 -5.10
N VAL A 665 12.86 -4.10 -6.24
CA VAL A 665 12.65 -4.75 -7.54
C VAL A 665 13.56 -4.03 -8.54
N PRO A 666 14.78 -4.55 -8.77
CA PRO A 666 15.71 -3.96 -9.73
C PRO A 666 15.06 -3.68 -11.08
N GLY A 667 15.20 -2.45 -11.57
CA GLY A 667 14.63 -1.99 -12.84
C GLY A 667 13.25 -1.30 -12.70
N ALA A 668 12.62 -1.36 -11.51
CA ALA A 668 11.38 -0.67 -11.21
C ALA A 668 11.62 0.47 -10.20
N LEU A 669 10.99 1.63 -10.41
CA LEU A 669 11.08 2.77 -9.49
C LEU A 669 9.90 2.75 -8.52
N ALA A 670 10.18 2.83 -7.21
CA ALA A 670 9.22 3.20 -6.19
C ALA A 670 9.35 4.69 -5.89
N GLU A 671 8.26 5.44 -6.01
CA GLU A 671 8.21 6.85 -5.62
C GLU A 671 7.73 6.98 -4.17
N ALA A 672 8.45 7.75 -3.35
CA ALA A 672 8.06 8.09 -2.00
C ALA A 672 7.98 9.60 -1.79
N THR A 673 7.00 10.03 -1.01
CA THR A 673 6.81 11.44 -0.63
C THR A 673 7.11 11.62 0.86
N PHE A 674 7.99 12.57 1.17
CA PHE A 674 8.37 12.95 2.53
C PHE A 674 7.96 14.40 2.81
N ARG A 675 7.60 14.69 4.06
CA ARG A 675 7.28 16.05 4.51
C ARG A 675 7.95 16.37 5.83
N HIS A 676 8.11 17.67 6.10
CA HIS A 676 8.66 18.17 7.35
C HIS A 676 10.05 17.60 7.66
N VAL A 677 10.83 17.33 6.61
CA VAL A 677 12.16 16.75 6.73
C VAL A 677 13.09 17.79 7.35
N THR A 678 13.75 17.42 8.44
CA THR A 678 14.70 18.26 9.14
C THR A 678 15.93 17.45 9.53
N VAL A 679 17.11 17.92 9.15
CA VAL A 679 18.38 17.43 9.70
C VAL A 679 18.89 18.47 10.66
N SER A 680 19.27 18.09 11.88
CA SER A 680 19.77 19.03 12.88
C SER A 680 20.98 18.48 13.62
N THR A 681 21.92 19.35 13.97
CA THR A 681 22.97 19.02 14.93
C THR A 681 22.42 19.09 16.34
N LEU A 682 22.86 18.19 17.21
CA LEU A 682 22.39 18.03 18.58
C LEU A 682 23.38 18.61 19.60
N ASP A 683 22.89 18.88 20.81
CA ASP A 683 23.72 19.07 22.00
C ASP A 683 24.56 17.81 22.26
N ALA A 684 25.81 18.00 22.70
CA ALA A 684 26.75 16.92 23.01
C ALA A 684 26.66 16.48 24.47
#